data_AF-A0A8J3USD9-F1
#
_entry.id   AF-A0A8J3USD9-F1
#
_cell.length_a   1.000
_cell.length_b   1.000
_cell.length_c   1.000
_cell.angle_alpha   90.00
_cell.angle_beta   90.00
_cell.angle_gamma   90.00
#
_symmetry.space_group_name_H-M   'P 1'
#
loop_
_entity.id
_entity.type
_entity.pdbx_description
1 polymer ?
#
loop_
_entity_poly.entity_id
_entity_poly.type
_entity_poly.pdbx_seq_one_letter_code
_entity_poly.pdbx_strand_id
1 'polypeptide(L)'
;MPEYQAPETGESKPKWVGGFATEDDAKAARDEARVNSRRGEYVDRNEITVGEYLDMWIEDHAMEIKPGTLEDYRISIRLYIKPYIGNTRLQAVRPSVITKLYRDLLAQGGRGKKPLAVSTVIHTHAILRRAFRDAVLVHEYLSSSPVEKAKRPRTDAKEPGMIWSAGQLRTFLQLARSHRLYAFFHLAAYTGARRGELLNLRWADVDLEGKQVTVKGSTGVVDGEHIAGTTKSGRTRVVTIDERTVTVLREHLAAREVERRRIGDAWKVEDNGHIFTTAWGGPIYPTTVTALPGKLIKAYNEPADKGRTPAELLPYARLHDLRHIHATTLLLAGVPVHVVAARLGHADPAITLRVYAHVIRSAEAAAADMARVLAKGPLGSSERASELEPPKGIEPLTPSLRVKCKPLVDDSPSCSIGRCGLVECDRVRGCCCTHCCTAVTGMPGSLAEDFTREGDDDVAGWSAMGGTHEFFVPDDHHARELAQALAAHGFARVTAWPSPQGVWRVTALDEGPYPVDATGHRMIDAVARAAAAVARKHSGYPQGGSRCDVSMLPALHNADVPIVCTNPGAHPPTPAVVVVAPPPPAPLALTPDTAQDVPIDLSGLDDIPWADLAHAHGSAEDIPELLRALADPFGDWNPTLDELFGDNLLHQGSCYSATAPALPFLTRMIVSGALPARQRLDLYVWLLIAADRWADSLLGDADRAVVQGGLPIPATWTEDVHLVVGDQLSRLLSQWETEPPAVRFVLACLAALYPHHGRRIGDQITHMAQKFHGTQPGAYLLLAEALVHTDDDRALAVATDIIAWETNHDPGWLDAAGVTIPAKAGHVLTDGALRALSTTD
;
A
#
# COMPACT_ATOMS: atom_id res chain seq x y z
N MET A 1 -1.31 40.82 33.85
CA MET A 1 -2.37 40.11 34.61
C MET A 1 -3.08 39.22 33.61
N PRO A 2 -3.67 38.06 33.97
CA PRO A 2 -4.47 37.33 33.00
C PRO A 2 -5.63 38.24 32.57
N GLU A 3 -5.75 38.36 31.26
CA GLU A 3 -6.63 39.30 30.58
C GLU A 3 -7.94 38.58 30.28
N TYR A 4 -9.04 39.05 30.86
CA TYR A 4 -10.38 38.62 30.47
C TYR A 4 -10.78 39.40 29.22
N GLN A 5 -10.98 38.72 28.09
CA GLN A 5 -11.60 39.33 26.92
C GLN A 5 -13.10 39.22 27.03
N ALA A 6 -13.79 40.36 27.07
CA ALA A 6 -15.24 40.38 26.97
C ALA A 6 -15.63 40.03 25.52
N PRO A 7 -16.43 38.95 25.30
CA PRO A 7 -16.69 38.42 23.95
C PRO A 7 -17.42 39.40 23.02
N GLU A 8 -18.03 40.46 23.58
CA GLU A 8 -18.79 41.45 22.82
C GLU A 8 -17.96 42.65 22.36
N THR A 9 -16.74 42.85 22.91
CA THR A 9 -15.97 44.10 22.69
C THR A 9 -14.47 43.92 22.44
N GLY A 10 -13.90 42.72 22.65
CA GLY A 10 -12.47 42.46 22.41
C GLY A 10 -11.51 43.22 23.33
N GLU A 11 -12.02 44.02 24.27
CA GLU A 11 -11.21 44.73 25.25
C GLU A 11 -10.74 43.77 26.35
N SER A 12 -9.44 43.81 26.59
CA SER A 12 -8.77 43.09 27.65
C SER A 12 -8.90 43.81 28.99
N LYS A 13 -9.44 43.13 30.01
CA LYS A 13 -9.55 43.65 31.38
C LYS A 13 -8.75 42.80 32.38
N PRO A 14 -8.03 43.42 33.32
CA PRO A 14 -7.28 42.69 34.35
C PRO A 14 -8.23 41.98 35.32
N LYS A 15 -8.04 40.67 35.50
CA LYS A 15 -8.76 39.87 36.50
C LYS A 15 -8.05 39.92 37.86
N TRP A 16 -8.76 40.36 38.90
CA TRP A 16 -8.26 40.43 40.26
C TRP A 16 -8.56 39.12 41.01
N VAL A 17 -7.54 38.53 41.64
CA VAL A 17 -7.68 37.37 42.53
C VAL A 17 -7.18 37.78 43.92
N GLY A 18 -7.97 37.50 44.96
CA GLY A 18 -7.66 37.83 46.35
C GLY A 18 -7.90 36.65 47.30
N GLY A 19 -7.57 36.82 48.59
CA GLY A 19 -7.69 35.78 49.63
C GLY A 19 -6.38 35.13 50.07
N PHE A 20 -5.23 35.72 49.72
CA PHE A 20 -3.91 35.24 50.13
C PHE A 20 -3.58 35.73 51.55
N ALA A 21 -2.96 34.86 52.36
CA ALA A 21 -2.61 35.16 53.74
C ALA A 21 -1.40 36.12 53.85
N THR A 22 -0.54 36.16 52.82
CA THR A 22 0.63 37.03 52.75
C THR A 22 0.76 37.70 51.39
N GLU A 23 1.49 38.81 51.34
CA GLU A 23 1.81 39.51 50.09
C GLU A 23 2.66 38.66 49.15
N ASP A 24 3.56 37.84 49.71
CA ASP A 24 4.44 36.96 48.94
C ASP A 24 3.65 35.82 48.27
N ASP A 25 2.64 35.24 48.95
CA ASP A 25 1.73 34.26 48.35
C ASP A 25 0.93 34.86 47.18
N ALA A 26 0.51 36.12 47.31
CA ALA A 26 -0.19 36.83 46.24
C ALA A 26 0.72 37.12 45.03
N LYS A 27 1.99 37.47 45.28
CA LYS A 27 3.00 37.67 44.23
C LYS A 27 3.35 36.36 43.52
N ALA A 28 3.55 35.27 44.27
CA ALA A 28 3.83 33.95 43.71
C ALA A 28 2.67 33.46 42.82
N ALA A 29 1.42 33.58 43.28
CA ALA A 29 0.24 33.22 42.49
C ALA A 29 0.07 34.09 41.22
N ARG A 30 0.39 35.39 41.30
CA ARG A 30 0.40 36.29 40.14
C ARG A 30 1.47 35.90 39.12
N ASP A 31 2.67 35.59 39.58
CA ASP A 31 3.80 35.27 38.73
C ASP A 31 3.64 33.88 38.09
N GLU A 32 3.08 32.90 38.81
CA GLU A 32 2.66 31.60 38.28
C GLU A 32 1.58 31.75 37.19
N ALA A 33 0.53 32.55 37.45
CA ALA A 33 -0.51 32.83 36.45
C ALA A 33 0.05 33.53 35.20
N ARG A 34 1.09 34.37 35.36
CA ARG A 34 1.78 35.06 34.27
C ARG A 34 2.66 34.11 33.46
N VAL A 35 3.31 33.14 34.09
CA VAL A 35 4.07 32.08 33.40
C VAL A 35 3.12 31.18 32.61
N ASN A 36 2.01 30.74 33.22
CA ASN A 36 1.03 29.87 32.55
C ASN A 36 0.33 30.59 31.38
N SER A 37 -0.01 31.88 31.53
CA SER A 37 -0.58 32.68 30.45
C SER A 37 0.41 32.91 29.29
N ARG A 38 1.71 33.10 29.57
CA ARG A 38 2.75 33.23 28.53
C ARG A 38 3.05 31.92 27.79
N ARG A 39 2.70 30.78 28.37
CA ARG A 39 2.82 29.44 27.77
C ARG A 39 1.56 29.01 27.00
N GLY A 40 0.51 29.83 26.96
CA GLY A 40 -0.79 29.43 26.41
C GLY A 40 -1.54 28.40 27.27
N GLU A 41 -1.10 28.16 28.51
CA GLU A 41 -1.62 27.11 29.41
C GLU A 41 -2.71 27.64 30.38
N TYR A 42 -3.14 28.89 30.21
CA TYR A 42 -4.15 29.49 31.09
C TYR A 42 -5.56 29.14 30.62
N VAL A 43 -6.23 28.30 31.40
CA VAL A 43 -7.64 27.96 31.20
C VAL A 43 -8.47 28.52 32.36
N ASP A 44 -9.61 29.14 32.04
CA ASP A 44 -10.54 29.66 33.04
C ASP A 44 -11.10 28.54 33.93
N ARG A 45 -11.26 28.83 35.22
CA ARG A 45 -11.88 27.88 36.14
C ARG A 45 -13.33 27.63 35.72
N ASN A 46 -13.65 26.37 35.43
CA ASN A 46 -15.01 25.92 35.17
C ASN A 46 -15.44 24.90 36.24
N GLU A 47 -16.74 24.84 36.51
CA GLU A 47 -17.31 23.89 37.48
C GLU A 47 -17.89 22.64 36.83
N ILE A 48 -17.78 22.54 35.50
CA ILE A 48 -18.35 21.43 34.74
C ILE A 48 -17.77 20.10 35.23
N THR A 49 -18.66 19.16 35.48
CA THR A 49 -18.29 17.80 35.83
C THR A 49 -17.94 16.99 34.59
N VAL A 50 -17.22 15.89 34.75
CA VAL A 50 -16.93 14.97 33.64
C VAL A 50 -18.23 14.46 33.01
N GLY A 51 -19.27 14.22 33.82
CA GLY A 51 -20.56 13.73 33.33
C GLY A 51 -21.27 14.73 32.43
N GLU A 52 -21.34 16.00 32.85
CA GLU A 52 -21.94 17.09 32.07
C GLU A 52 -21.14 17.37 30.80
N TYR A 53 -19.81 17.39 30.91
CA TYR A 53 -18.94 17.57 29.75
C TYR A 53 -19.12 16.45 28.71
N LEU A 54 -19.19 15.19 29.15
CA LEU A 54 -19.40 14.06 28.23
C LEU A 54 -20.78 14.05 27.58
N ASP A 55 -21.82 14.56 28.26
CA ASP A 55 -23.16 14.70 27.68
C ASP A 55 -23.20 15.77 26.59
N MET A 56 -22.48 16.88 26.79
CA MET A 56 -22.32 17.91 25.75
C MET A 56 -21.44 17.39 24.59
N TRP A 57 -20.26 16.88 24.93
CA TRP A 57 -19.26 16.41 23.96
C TRP A 57 -19.81 15.31 23.04
N ILE A 58 -20.63 14.39 23.55
CA ILE A 58 -21.16 13.30 22.72
C ILE A 58 -22.17 13.78 21.68
N GLU A 59 -22.90 14.87 21.95
CA GLU A 59 -23.83 15.47 20.99
C GLU A 59 -23.08 16.26 19.92
N ASP A 60 -22.04 17.01 20.29
CA ASP A 60 -21.17 17.70 19.32
C ASP A 60 -20.43 16.68 18.43
N HIS A 61 -19.88 15.64 19.05
CA HIS A 61 -19.14 14.59 18.35
C HIS A 61 -20.03 13.71 17.47
N ALA A 62 -21.36 13.69 17.69
CA ALA A 62 -22.31 12.95 16.86
C ALA A 62 -22.30 13.38 15.39
N MET A 63 -21.87 14.61 15.09
CA MET A 63 -21.75 15.13 13.73
C MET A 63 -20.65 14.42 12.91
N GLU A 64 -19.62 13.90 13.57
CA GLU A 64 -18.43 13.33 12.93
C GLU A 64 -18.46 11.80 12.83
N ILE A 65 -19.36 11.12 13.56
CA ILE A 65 -19.32 9.67 13.73
C ILE A 65 -20.59 8.96 13.28
N LYS A 66 -20.42 7.71 12.81
CA LYS A 66 -21.55 6.88 12.35
C LYS A 66 -22.49 6.54 13.54
N PRO A 67 -23.82 6.41 13.31
CA PRO A 67 -24.81 6.16 14.37
C PRO A 67 -24.51 4.97 15.28
N GLY A 68 -23.97 3.87 14.74
CA GLY A 68 -23.59 2.71 15.56
C GLY A 68 -22.40 2.99 16.48
N THR A 69 -21.43 3.78 16.03
CA THR A 69 -20.29 4.21 16.86
C THR A 69 -20.72 5.17 17.95
N LEU A 70 -21.66 6.07 17.63
CA LEU A 70 -22.27 6.97 18.61
C LEU A 70 -22.98 6.20 19.73
N GLU A 71 -23.76 5.17 19.38
CA GLU A 71 -24.44 4.35 20.39
C GLU A 71 -23.44 3.57 21.26
N ASP A 72 -22.37 3.01 20.68
CA ASP A 72 -21.30 2.37 21.45
C ASP A 72 -20.63 3.35 22.44
N TYR A 73 -20.41 4.60 22.02
CA TYR A 73 -19.87 5.65 22.87
C TYR A 73 -20.85 6.01 24.00
N ARG A 74 -22.12 6.23 23.69
CA ARG A 74 -23.19 6.50 24.68
C ARG A 74 -23.29 5.37 25.71
N ILE A 75 -23.24 4.12 25.28
CA ILE A 75 -23.22 2.95 26.17
C ILE A 75 -22.00 2.99 27.09
N SER A 76 -20.80 3.22 26.55
CA SER A 76 -19.56 3.25 27.32
C SER A 76 -19.54 4.39 28.34
N ILE A 77 -19.97 5.60 27.93
CA ILE A 77 -20.11 6.77 28.79
C ILE A 77 -21.08 6.47 29.93
N ARG A 78 -22.28 5.98 29.62
CA ARG A 78 -23.35 5.70 30.58
C ARG A 78 -22.98 4.59 31.57
N LEU A 79 -22.38 3.50 31.11
CA LEU A 79 -22.17 2.30 31.93
C LEU A 79 -20.79 2.25 32.60
N TYR A 80 -19.75 2.77 31.96
CA TYR A 80 -18.37 2.57 32.41
C TYR A 80 -17.66 3.84 32.84
N ILE A 81 -18.10 5.02 32.41
CA ILE A 81 -17.43 6.28 32.74
C ILE A 81 -18.19 7.07 33.82
N LYS A 82 -19.42 7.49 33.52
CA LYS A 82 -20.23 8.36 34.40
C LYS A 82 -20.43 7.77 35.81
N PRO A 83 -20.70 6.46 36.00
CA PRO A 83 -20.90 5.90 37.33
C PRO A 83 -19.69 6.00 38.26
N TYR A 84 -18.48 6.15 37.69
CA TYR A 84 -17.23 6.12 38.44
C TYR A 84 -16.60 7.51 38.61
N ILE A 85 -16.59 8.31 37.55
CA ILE A 85 -15.93 9.62 37.54
C ILE A 85 -16.83 10.77 37.12
N GLY A 86 -18.09 10.51 36.76
CA GLY A 86 -19.00 11.51 36.20
C GLY A 86 -19.23 12.73 37.11
N ASN A 87 -19.27 12.53 38.43
CA ASN A 87 -19.48 13.63 39.39
C ASN A 87 -18.18 14.38 39.74
N THR A 88 -17.04 13.98 39.17
CA THR A 88 -15.76 14.68 39.40
C THR A 88 -15.72 15.92 38.53
N ARG A 89 -15.26 17.06 39.05
CA ARG A 89 -14.99 18.26 38.23
C ARG A 89 -13.96 17.93 37.15
N LEU A 90 -14.20 18.37 35.91
CA LEU A 90 -13.35 18.06 34.76
C LEU A 90 -11.89 18.46 35.02
N GLN A 91 -11.66 19.67 35.54
CA GLN A 91 -10.34 20.20 35.90
C GLN A 91 -9.69 19.53 37.12
N ALA A 92 -10.44 18.76 37.92
CA ALA A 92 -9.92 18.06 39.09
C ALA A 92 -9.49 16.61 38.79
N VAL A 93 -9.72 16.12 37.57
CA VAL A 93 -9.39 14.75 37.19
C VAL A 93 -7.87 14.56 37.15
N ARG A 94 -7.37 13.66 37.99
CA ARG A 94 -5.94 13.29 38.02
C ARG A 94 -5.71 11.97 37.27
N PRO A 95 -4.50 11.73 36.72
CA PRO A 95 -4.16 10.46 36.07
C PRO A 95 -4.39 9.21 36.96
N SER A 96 -4.25 9.39 38.28
CA SER A 96 -4.53 8.33 39.28
C SER A 96 -6.01 7.95 39.37
N VAL A 97 -6.93 8.90 39.15
CA VAL A 97 -8.38 8.64 39.13
C VAL A 97 -8.75 7.79 37.91
N ILE A 98 -8.19 8.13 36.75
CA ILE A 98 -8.37 7.36 35.51
C ILE A 98 -7.75 5.95 35.63
N THR A 99 -6.57 5.85 36.23
CA THR A 99 -5.92 4.56 36.50
C THR A 99 -6.76 3.70 37.45
N LYS A 100 -7.36 4.30 38.48
CA LYS A 100 -8.27 3.62 39.41
C LYS A 100 -9.54 3.15 38.68
N LEU A 101 -10.13 3.98 37.85
CA LEU A 101 -11.27 3.62 37.01
C LEU A 101 -11.00 2.34 36.22
N TYR A 102 -9.87 2.26 35.50
CA TYR A 102 -9.55 1.06 34.72
C TYR A 102 -9.37 -0.19 35.59
N ARG A 103 -8.75 -0.04 36.77
CA ARG A 103 -8.63 -1.14 37.74
C ARG A 103 -9.99 -1.63 38.24
N ASP A 104 -10.89 -0.71 38.57
CA ASP A 104 -12.21 -1.03 39.09
C ASP A 104 -13.08 -1.69 38.00
N LEU A 105 -12.96 -1.25 36.74
CA LEU A 105 -13.62 -1.91 35.61
C LEU A 105 -13.10 -3.34 35.40
N LEU A 106 -11.78 -3.55 35.45
CA LEU A 106 -11.18 -4.88 35.34
C LEU A 106 -11.59 -5.81 36.49
N ALA A 107 -11.83 -5.29 37.69
CA ALA A 107 -12.23 -6.10 38.83
C ALA A 107 -13.73 -6.41 38.84
N GLN A 108 -14.58 -5.42 38.54
CA GLN A 108 -16.02 -5.49 38.82
C GLN A 108 -16.91 -4.65 37.87
N GLY A 109 -16.40 -4.19 36.72
CA GLY A 109 -17.16 -3.35 35.78
C GLY A 109 -18.21 -4.07 34.93
N GLY A 110 -18.24 -5.40 34.97
CA GLY A 110 -19.19 -6.23 34.22
C GLY A 110 -20.51 -6.48 34.95
N ARG A 111 -21.47 -7.07 34.23
CA ARG A 111 -22.81 -7.39 34.77
C ARG A 111 -22.69 -8.29 36.03
N GLY A 112 -23.36 -7.87 37.10
CA GLY A 112 -23.32 -8.58 38.39
C GLY A 112 -21.98 -8.44 39.13
N LYS A 113 -21.27 -7.32 38.95
CA LYS A 113 -19.95 -7.03 39.54
C LYS A 113 -18.85 -8.03 39.16
N LYS A 114 -18.97 -8.62 37.96
CA LYS A 114 -17.92 -9.49 37.40
C LYS A 114 -16.82 -8.63 36.75
N PRO A 115 -15.60 -9.16 36.59
CA PRO A 115 -14.55 -8.54 35.78
C PRO A 115 -15.03 -8.13 34.39
N LEU A 116 -14.70 -6.91 33.95
CA LEU A 116 -14.93 -6.47 32.58
C LEU A 116 -13.78 -6.92 31.67
N ALA A 117 -14.07 -7.19 30.40
CA ALA A 117 -13.03 -7.59 29.44
C ALA A 117 -12.03 -6.44 29.21
N VAL A 118 -10.74 -6.80 29.10
CA VAL A 118 -9.62 -5.85 28.87
C VAL A 118 -9.86 -4.99 27.64
N SER A 119 -10.36 -5.59 26.54
CA SER A 119 -10.68 -4.87 25.30
C SER A 119 -11.75 -3.80 25.49
N THR A 120 -12.75 -4.04 26.34
CA THR A 120 -13.78 -3.05 26.67
C THR A 120 -13.17 -1.89 27.47
N VAL A 121 -12.27 -2.17 28.42
CA VAL A 121 -11.57 -1.12 29.18
C VAL A 121 -10.67 -0.27 28.28
N ILE A 122 -9.99 -0.89 27.30
CA ILE A 122 -9.20 -0.17 26.29
C ILE A 122 -10.10 0.71 25.41
N HIS A 123 -11.27 0.22 25.02
CA HIS A 123 -12.24 1.02 24.27
C HIS A 123 -12.74 2.22 25.09
N THR A 124 -13.05 2.02 26.38
CA THR A 124 -13.38 3.11 27.31
C THR A 124 -12.23 4.12 27.44
N HIS A 125 -10.97 3.66 27.46
CA HIS A 125 -9.80 4.55 27.44
C HIS A 125 -9.73 5.38 26.16
N ALA A 126 -9.96 4.79 24.99
CA ALA A 126 -9.95 5.51 23.71
C ALA A 126 -11.00 6.64 23.66
N ILE A 127 -12.21 6.37 24.15
CA ILE A 127 -13.29 7.37 24.24
C ILE A 127 -12.87 8.51 25.19
N LEU A 128 -12.39 8.18 26.39
CA LEU A 128 -11.91 9.18 27.35
C LEU A 128 -10.74 10.00 26.79
N ARG A 129 -9.82 9.35 26.07
CA ARG A 129 -8.66 10.01 25.48
C ARG A 129 -9.09 11.04 24.43
N ARG A 130 -10.03 10.68 23.55
CA ARG A 130 -10.59 11.62 22.57
C ARG A 130 -11.34 12.76 23.26
N ALA A 131 -12.30 12.46 24.14
CA ALA A 131 -13.09 13.48 24.83
C ALA A 131 -12.22 14.48 25.62
N PHE A 132 -11.20 14.00 26.35
CA PHE A 132 -10.29 14.88 27.10
C PHE A 132 -9.26 15.59 26.23
N ARG A 133 -9.01 15.12 25.01
CA ARG A 133 -8.20 15.85 24.02
C ARG A 133 -8.99 16.99 23.41
N ASP A 134 -10.25 16.74 23.06
CA ASP A 134 -11.15 17.78 22.58
C ASP A 134 -11.40 18.84 23.68
N ALA A 135 -11.42 18.41 24.95
CA ALA A 135 -11.48 19.32 26.09
C ALA A 135 -10.26 20.25 26.19
N VAL A 136 -9.14 19.89 25.57
CA VAL A 136 -7.92 20.72 25.52
C VAL A 136 -7.91 21.56 24.24
N LEU A 137 -8.11 20.93 23.09
CA LEU A 137 -7.86 21.53 21.78
C LEU A 137 -9.06 22.28 21.19
N VAL A 138 -10.28 21.86 21.53
CA VAL A 138 -11.51 22.37 20.89
C VAL A 138 -12.28 23.25 21.85
N HIS A 139 -12.54 22.74 23.06
CA HIS A 139 -13.34 23.45 24.07
C HIS A 139 -12.47 24.26 25.05
N GLU A 140 -11.14 24.05 25.03
CA GLU A 140 -10.16 24.75 25.88
C GLU A 140 -10.51 24.72 27.38
N TYR A 141 -11.20 23.68 27.85
CA TYR A 141 -11.59 23.48 29.25
C TYR A 141 -10.47 22.91 30.12
N LEU A 142 -9.41 22.38 29.50
CA LEU A 142 -8.23 21.81 30.15
C LEU A 142 -6.96 22.31 29.47
N SER A 143 -5.91 22.59 30.24
CA SER A 143 -4.59 22.89 29.67
C SER A 143 -3.81 21.64 29.26
N SER A 144 -4.15 20.48 29.82
CA SER A 144 -3.58 19.20 29.42
C SER A 144 -4.51 18.03 29.78
N SER A 145 -4.42 16.95 29.01
CA SER A 145 -5.22 15.75 29.24
C SER A 145 -4.60 14.84 30.33
N PRO A 146 -5.29 14.57 31.45
CA PRO A 146 -4.84 13.62 32.47
C PRO A 146 -4.90 12.16 32.00
N VAL A 147 -5.63 11.88 30.90
CA VAL A 147 -5.81 10.52 30.35
C VAL A 147 -4.53 10.01 29.69
N GLU A 148 -3.77 10.89 29.03
CA GLU A 148 -2.49 10.55 28.36
C GLU A 148 -1.43 10.06 29.37
N LYS A 149 -1.52 10.52 30.62
CA LYS A 149 -0.60 10.16 31.72
C LYS A 149 -1.09 8.98 32.56
N ALA A 150 -2.26 8.42 32.27
CA ALA A 150 -2.85 7.34 33.05
C ALA A 150 -2.25 5.97 32.67
N LYS A 151 -2.15 5.04 33.65
CA LYS A 151 -1.69 3.68 33.35
C LYS A 151 -2.82 2.87 32.70
N ARG A 152 -2.56 2.34 31.51
CA ARG A 152 -3.52 1.51 30.76
C ARG A 152 -3.30 0.00 30.96
N PRO A 153 -4.34 -0.84 30.86
CA PRO A 153 -4.20 -2.29 30.83
C PRO A 153 -3.34 -2.74 29.65
N ARG A 154 -2.46 -3.74 29.88
CA ARG A 154 -1.77 -4.44 28.78
C ARG A 154 -2.72 -5.47 28.19
N THR A 155 -2.69 -5.61 26.87
CA THR A 155 -3.32 -6.75 26.20
C THR A 155 -2.22 -7.72 25.87
N ASP A 156 -2.34 -8.96 26.34
CA ASP A 156 -1.51 -10.04 25.83
C ASP A 156 -1.99 -10.36 24.41
N ALA A 157 -1.07 -10.39 23.46
CA ALA A 157 -1.38 -10.83 22.10
C ALA A 157 -1.84 -12.28 22.16
N LYS A 158 -3.15 -12.52 22.08
CA LYS A 158 -3.67 -13.86 21.86
C LYS A 158 -3.55 -14.16 20.38
N GLU A 159 -2.70 -15.13 20.05
CA GLU A 159 -2.65 -15.66 18.69
C GLU A 159 -4.02 -16.27 18.36
N PRO A 160 -4.72 -15.79 17.32
CA PRO A 160 -5.90 -16.50 16.84
C PRO A 160 -5.42 -17.88 16.39
N GLY A 161 -5.95 -18.97 16.92
CA GLY A 161 -5.72 -20.29 16.34
C GLY A 161 -6.60 -20.51 15.10
N MET A 162 -6.33 -21.56 14.33
CA MET A 162 -7.26 -22.03 13.29
C MET A 162 -8.59 -22.41 13.96
N ILE A 163 -9.67 -21.73 13.58
CA ILE A 163 -10.96 -21.84 14.29
C ILE A 163 -11.68 -23.15 13.94
N TRP A 164 -11.76 -23.49 12.65
CA TRP A 164 -12.29 -24.76 12.16
C TRP A 164 -11.43 -25.31 11.02
N SER A 165 -11.35 -26.65 10.94
CA SER A 165 -10.86 -27.36 9.75
C SER A 165 -11.89 -27.32 8.61
N ALA A 166 -11.47 -27.64 7.38
CA ALA A 166 -12.37 -27.79 6.24
C ALA A 166 -13.45 -28.88 6.48
N GLY A 167 -13.10 -29.92 7.25
CA GLY A 167 -14.04 -30.96 7.68
C GLY A 167 -15.11 -30.40 8.62
N GLN A 168 -14.70 -29.65 9.64
CA GLN A 168 -15.60 -29.02 10.61
C GLN A 168 -16.53 -27.98 9.96
N LEU A 169 -16.01 -27.16 9.03
CA LEU A 169 -16.85 -26.24 8.25
C LEU A 169 -17.91 -27.00 7.44
N ARG A 170 -17.53 -28.11 6.80
CA ARG A 170 -18.46 -28.96 6.05
C ARG A 170 -19.55 -29.54 6.94
N THR A 171 -19.18 -30.02 8.13
CA THR A 171 -20.13 -30.52 9.13
C THR A 171 -21.11 -29.42 9.57
N PHE A 172 -20.61 -28.21 9.84
CA PHE A 172 -21.47 -27.07 10.17
C PHE A 172 -22.44 -26.70 9.03
N LEU A 173 -21.96 -26.63 7.78
CA LEU A 173 -22.81 -26.32 6.63
C LEU A 173 -23.85 -27.43 6.38
N GLN A 174 -23.49 -28.69 6.61
CA GLN A 174 -24.44 -29.81 6.52
C GLN A 174 -25.51 -29.72 7.60
N LEU A 175 -25.14 -29.36 8.84
CA LEU A 175 -26.07 -29.11 9.92
C LEU A 175 -27.02 -27.94 9.61
N ALA A 176 -26.49 -26.87 9.03
CA ALA A 176 -27.27 -25.69 8.65
C ALA A 176 -28.20 -25.93 7.45
N ARG A 177 -28.01 -27.02 6.68
CA ARG A 177 -28.74 -27.29 5.42
C ARG A 177 -30.25 -27.43 5.59
N SER A 178 -30.71 -27.90 6.75
CA SER A 178 -32.14 -27.98 7.08
C SER A 178 -32.72 -26.65 7.58
N HIS A 179 -31.88 -25.65 7.84
CA HIS A 179 -32.29 -24.35 8.33
C HIS A 179 -32.58 -23.40 7.17
N ARG A 180 -33.64 -22.59 7.28
CA ARG A 180 -34.05 -21.59 6.28
C ARG A 180 -32.94 -20.61 5.88
N LEU A 181 -31.99 -20.35 6.78
CA LEU A 181 -30.84 -19.47 6.54
C LEU A 181 -29.57 -20.22 6.10
N TYR A 182 -29.71 -21.42 5.54
CA TYR A 182 -28.57 -22.17 4.99
C TYR A 182 -27.76 -21.34 4.00
N ALA A 183 -28.42 -20.74 3.00
CA ALA A 183 -27.76 -19.92 1.99
C ALA A 183 -27.01 -18.72 2.58
N PHE A 184 -27.48 -18.16 3.71
CA PHE A 184 -26.78 -17.10 4.44
C PHE A 184 -25.43 -17.59 4.98
N PHE A 185 -25.42 -18.75 5.64
CA PHE A 185 -24.19 -19.33 6.19
C PHE A 185 -23.25 -19.83 5.11
N HIS A 186 -23.79 -20.40 4.03
CA HIS A 186 -23.01 -20.80 2.86
C HIS A 186 -22.32 -19.58 2.24
N LEU A 187 -23.07 -18.52 1.97
CA LEU A 187 -22.51 -17.30 1.38
C LEU A 187 -21.49 -16.65 2.32
N ALA A 188 -21.75 -16.60 3.63
CA ALA A 188 -20.79 -16.10 4.62
C ALA A 188 -19.46 -16.87 4.58
N ALA A 189 -19.51 -18.20 4.50
CA ALA A 189 -18.33 -19.07 4.50
C ALA A 189 -17.54 -19.04 3.18
N TYR A 190 -18.20 -18.77 2.04
CA TYR A 190 -17.56 -18.80 0.72
C TYR A 190 -17.19 -17.42 0.17
N THR A 191 -17.74 -16.34 0.72
CA THR A 191 -17.41 -14.96 0.31
C THR A 191 -16.61 -14.19 1.36
N GLY A 192 -16.65 -14.63 2.62
CA GLY A 192 -16.09 -13.89 3.75
C GLY A 192 -16.79 -12.55 4.01
N ALA A 193 -17.99 -12.31 3.46
CA ALA A 193 -18.73 -11.07 3.67
C ALA A 193 -19.11 -10.87 5.15
N ARG A 194 -19.09 -9.62 5.60
CA ARG A 194 -19.47 -9.23 6.97
C ARG A 194 -20.98 -9.41 7.15
N ARG A 195 -21.41 -9.65 8.39
CA ARG A 195 -22.84 -9.81 8.75
C ARG A 195 -23.74 -8.74 8.14
N GLY A 196 -23.39 -7.46 8.31
CA GLY A 196 -24.20 -6.35 7.82
C GLY A 196 -24.24 -6.27 6.29
N GLU A 197 -23.15 -6.67 5.61
CA GLU A 197 -23.07 -6.74 4.15
C GLU A 197 -24.00 -7.82 3.59
N LEU A 198 -23.99 -9.01 4.21
CA LEU A 198 -24.91 -10.10 3.83
C LEU A 198 -26.38 -9.72 4.04
N LEU A 199 -26.70 -9.06 5.16
CA LEU A 199 -28.06 -8.63 5.45
C LEU A 199 -28.55 -7.47 4.55
N ASN A 200 -27.63 -6.71 3.95
CA ASN A 200 -27.95 -5.64 3.00
C ASN A 200 -28.04 -6.12 1.55
N LEU A 201 -27.58 -7.34 1.26
CA LEU A 201 -27.46 -7.84 -0.11
C LEU A 201 -28.84 -7.99 -0.78
N ARG A 202 -29.00 -7.45 -1.98
CA ARG A 202 -30.22 -7.53 -2.78
C ARG A 202 -30.04 -8.47 -3.97
N TRP A 203 -31.14 -8.95 -4.55
CA TRP A 203 -31.07 -9.79 -5.75
C TRP A 203 -30.41 -9.08 -6.94
N ALA A 204 -30.60 -7.76 -7.07
CA ALA A 204 -29.94 -6.94 -8.09
C ALA A 204 -28.42 -6.83 -7.91
N ASP A 205 -27.88 -7.26 -6.76
CA ASP A 205 -26.44 -7.27 -6.50
C ASP A 205 -25.78 -8.61 -6.83
N VAL A 206 -26.55 -9.61 -7.28
CA VAL A 206 -26.07 -10.95 -7.57
C VAL A 206 -26.27 -11.28 -9.05
N ASP A 207 -25.16 -11.47 -9.74
CA ASP A 207 -25.15 -12.01 -11.09
C ASP A 207 -24.89 -13.52 -11.02
N LEU A 208 -25.96 -14.31 -11.16
CA LEU A 208 -25.89 -15.77 -11.14
C LEU A 208 -25.32 -16.36 -12.43
N GLU A 209 -25.33 -15.61 -13.54
CA GLU A 209 -24.78 -16.05 -14.83
C GLU A 209 -23.27 -15.77 -14.88
N GLY A 210 -22.85 -14.55 -14.54
CA GLY A 210 -21.46 -14.14 -14.39
C GLY A 210 -20.80 -14.61 -13.09
N LYS A 211 -21.54 -15.29 -12.21
CA LYS A 211 -21.11 -15.89 -10.93
C LYS A 211 -20.45 -14.89 -9.98
N GLN A 212 -21.10 -13.75 -9.79
CA GLN A 212 -20.56 -12.62 -9.03
C GLN A 212 -21.57 -12.09 -8.02
N VAL A 213 -21.04 -11.65 -6.87
CA VAL A 213 -21.80 -10.96 -5.83
C VAL A 213 -21.16 -9.60 -5.59
N THR A 214 -21.93 -8.53 -5.77
CA THR A 214 -21.47 -7.16 -5.56
C THR A 214 -21.85 -6.68 -4.16
N VAL A 215 -20.88 -6.39 -3.32
CA VAL A 215 -21.09 -5.87 -1.97
C VAL A 215 -20.98 -4.35 -1.98
N LYS A 216 -22.11 -3.64 -1.95
CA LYS A 216 -22.19 -2.16 -2.05
C LYS A 216 -22.45 -1.43 -0.72
N GLY A 217 -22.96 -2.13 0.29
CA GLY A 217 -23.41 -1.49 1.53
C GLY A 217 -23.49 -2.47 2.70
N SER A 218 -23.91 -1.96 3.85
CA SER A 218 -24.07 -2.73 5.08
C SER A 218 -25.29 -2.26 5.86
N THR A 219 -26.02 -3.19 6.45
CA THR A 219 -27.16 -2.88 7.34
C THR A 219 -26.75 -2.97 8.80
N GLY A 220 -27.16 -1.99 9.59
CA GLY A 220 -27.09 -1.96 11.04
C GLY A 220 -28.48 -1.86 11.68
N VAL A 221 -28.52 -1.96 13.00
CA VAL A 221 -29.72 -1.60 13.79
C VAL A 221 -29.28 -0.62 14.87
N VAL A 222 -29.97 0.53 14.94
CA VAL A 222 -29.79 1.56 15.97
C VAL A 222 -31.18 1.90 16.51
N ASP A 223 -31.35 1.90 17.84
CA ASP A 223 -32.64 2.12 18.52
C ASP A 223 -33.80 1.24 18.02
N GLY A 224 -33.50 0.04 17.53
CA GLY A 224 -34.48 -0.91 17.01
C GLY A 224 -34.85 -0.68 15.54
N GLU A 225 -34.34 0.38 14.90
CA GLU A 225 -34.56 0.68 13.49
C GLU A 225 -33.44 0.14 12.60
N HIS A 226 -33.82 -0.33 11.42
CA HIS A 226 -32.87 -0.80 10.40
C HIS A 226 -32.27 0.39 9.65
N ILE A 227 -30.96 0.59 9.77
CA ILE A 227 -30.24 1.64 9.06
C ILE A 227 -29.41 1.01 7.95
N ALA A 228 -29.68 1.41 6.71
CA ALA A 228 -28.82 1.13 5.57
C ALA A 228 -27.66 2.15 5.57
N GLY A 229 -26.44 1.66 5.48
CA GLY A 229 -25.24 2.51 5.44
C GLY A 229 -24.20 2.02 4.45
N THR A 230 -23.13 2.80 4.30
CA THR A 230 -21.94 2.39 3.55
C THR A 230 -21.27 1.21 4.23
N THR A 231 -20.49 0.42 3.46
CA THR A 231 -19.66 -0.64 4.05
C THR A 231 -18.72 -0.04 5.12
N LYS A 232 -18.22 -0.87 6.05
CA LYS A 232 -17.30 -0.38 7.10
C LYS A 232 -16.05 0.30 6.51
N SER A 233 -15.62 -0.13 5.33
CA SER A 233 -14.51 0.44 4.56
C SER A 233 -14.93 1.52 3.55
N GLY A 234 -16.23 1.80 3.39
CA GLY A 234 -16.77 2.73 2.39
C GLY A 234 -16.69 2.24 0.93
N ARG A 235 -16.04 1.10 0.67
CA ARG A 235 -15.77 0.58 -0.68
C ARG A 235 -16.81 -0.47 -1.13
N THR A 236 -17.16 -0.39 -2.41
CA THR A 236 -17.87 -1.46 -3.14
C THR A 236 -16.85 -2.50 -3.61
N ARG A 237 -17.22 -3.78 -3.58
CA ARG A 237 -16.38 -4.85 -4.12
C ARG A 237 -17.18 -5.96 -4.77
N VAL A 238 -16.59 -6.59 -5.78
CA VAL A 238 -17.15 -7.76 -6.45
C VAL A 238 -16.46 -9.01 -5.93
N VAL A 239 -17.25 -10.03 -5.59
CA VAL A 239 -16.78 -11.31 -5.09
C VAL A 239 -17.26 -12.40 -6.03
N THR A 240 -16.32 -13.07 -6.69
CA THR A 240 -16.61 -14.25 -7.51
C THR A 240 -17.06 -15.41 -6.63
N ILE A 241 -18.09 -16.13 -7.07
CA ILE A 241 -18.67 -17.29 -6.39
C ILE A 241 -18.57 -18.53 -7.28
N ASP A 242 -18.49 -19.70 -6.65
CA ASP A 242 -18.40 -20.97 -7.37
C ASP A 242 -19.79 -21.51 -7.78
N GLU A 243 -19.83 -22.49 -8.68
CA GLU A 243 -21.07 -23.09 -9.19
C GLU A 243 -21.96 -23.67 -8.10
N ARG A 244 -21.38 -24.20 -7.01
CA ARG A 244 -22.15 -24.72 -5.90
C ARG A 244 -22.83 -23.58 -5.15
N THR A 245 -22.15 -22.46 -4.92
CA THR A 245 -22.76 -21.27 -4.32
C THR A 245 -23.90 -20.72 -5.18
N VAL A 246 -23.73 -20.69 -6.51
CA VAL A 246 -24.79 -20.31 -7.46
C VAL A 246 -26.00 -21.24 -7.30
N THR A 247 -25.77 -22.55 -7.23
CA THR A 247 -26.83 -23.56 -7.02
C THR A 247 -27.58 -23.31 -5.71
N VAL A 248 -26.86 -23.07 -4.62
CA VAL A 248 -27.46 -22.77 -3.30
C VAL A 248 -28.31 -21.50 -3.33
N LEU A 249 -27.88 -20.47 -4.07
CA LEU A 249 -28.67 -19.24 -4.23
C LEU A 249 -29.93 -19.46 -5.07
N ARG A 250 -29.88 -20.29 -6.12
CA ARG A 250 -31.06 -20.68 -6.91
C ARG A 250 -32.06 -21.50 -6.06
N GLU A 251 -31.58 -22.45 -5.27
CA GLU A 251 -32.40 -23.21 -4.32
C GLU A 251 -33.08 -22.28 -3.29
N HIS A 252 -32.34 -21.31 -2.76
CA HIS A 252 -32.86 -20.31 -1.84
C HIS A 252 -33.93 -19.42 -2.50
N LEU A 253 -33.72 -18.98 -3.74
CA LEU A 253 -34.69 -18.21 -4.51
C LEU A 253 -35.99 -19.00 -4.71
N ALA A 254 -35.90 -20.28 -5.07
CA ALA A 254 -37.05 -21.15 -5.25
C ALA A 254 -37.81 -21.38 -3.92
N ALA A 255 -37.10 -21.61 -2.82
CA ALA A 255 -37.69 -21.77 -1.50
C ALA A 255 -38.41 -20.49 -1.03
N ARG A 256 -37.79 -19.32 -1.25
CA ARG A 256 -38.39 -18.01 -0.97
C ARG A 256 -39.68 -17.81 -1.76
N GLU A 257 -39.70 -18.21 -3.03
CA GLU A 257 -40.89 -18.06 -3.87
C GLU A 257 -42.07 -18.91 -3.38
N VAL A 258 -41.78 -20.11 -2.87
CA VAL A 258 -42.77 -20.96 -2.19
C VAL A 258 -43.29 -20.29 -0.91
N GLU A 259 -42.40 -19.69 -0.10
CA GLU A 259 -42.81 -18.92 1.10
C GLU A 259 -43.69 -17.73 0.72
N ARG A 260 -43.29 -16.94 -0.29
CA ARG A 260 -44.04 -15.78 -0.78
C ARG A 260 -45.46 -16.17 -1.19
N ARG A 261 -45.61 -17.23 -1.99
CA ARG A 261 -46.94 -17.72 -2.42
C ARG A 261 -47.80 -18.21 -1.26
N ARG A 262 -47.19 -18.81 -0.23
CA ARG A 262 -47.90 -19.26 0.97
C ARG A 262 -48.38 -18.10 1.84
N ILE A 263 -47.60 -17.01 1.92
CA ILE A 263 -47.92 -15.84 2.74
C ILE A 263 -48.89 -14.88 2.01
N GLY A 264 -48.85 -14.83 0.67
CA GLY A 264 -49.74 -13.98 -0.13
C GLY A 264 -49.53 -12.49 0.16
N ASP A 265 -50.62 -11.74 0.26
CA ASP A 265 -50.64 -10.27 0.41
C ASP A 265 -49.95 -9.75 1.68
N ALA A 266 -49.71 -10.63 2.68
CA ALA A 266 -48.97 -10.28 3.89
C ALA A 266 -47.44 -10.24 3.68
N TRP A 267 -46.95 -10.56 2.48
CA TRP A 267 -45.53 -10.52 2.14
C TRP A 267 -45.04 -9.08 1.96
N LYS A 268 -44.12 -8.64 2.83
CA LYS A 268 -43.75 -7.22 2.97
C LYS A 268 -42.64 -6.71 2.04
N VAL A 269 -42.38 -7.33 0.88
CA VAL A 269 -41.20 -6.99 0.04
C VAL A 269 -41.51 -6.94 -1.45
N GLU A 270 -40.89 -5.98 -2.11
CA GLU A 270 -40.74 -5.86 -3.56
C GLU A 270 -39.89 -6.98 -4.19
N ASP A 271 -40.03 -7.19 -5.51
CA ASP A 271 -39.35 -8.26 -6.25
C ASP A 271 -37.80 -8.18 -6.16
N ASN A 272 -37.24 -6.97 -6.16
CA ASN A 272 -35.79 -6.68 -6.03
C ASN A 272 -35.31 -6.46 -4.58
N GLY A 273 -36.03 -7.01 -3.60
CA GLY A 273 -35.70 -6.88 -2.19
C GLY A 273 -34.44 -7.62 -1.74
N HIS A 274 -34.20 -7.58 -0.42
CA HIS A 274 -33.09 -8.27 0.22
C HIS A 274 -33.13 -9.79 -0.05
N ILE A 275 -31.95 -10.40 -0.19
CA ILE A 275 -31.81 -11.85 -0.41
C ILE A 275 -32.22 -12.62 0.84
N PHE A 276 -31.86 -12.12 2.02
CA PHE A 276 -32.14 -12.76 3.30
C PHE A 276 -33.19 -11.97 4.08
N THR A 277 -34.37 -12.55 4.18
CA THR A 277 -35.55 -11.95 4.83
C THR A 277 -36.07 -12.84 5.95
N THR A 278 -36.98 -12.33 6.76
CA THR A 278 -37.83 -13.14 7.66
C THR A 278 -38.86 -13.94 6.86
N ALA A 279 -39.55 -14.88 7.49
CA ALA A 279 -40.57 -15.71 6.82
C ALA A 279 -41.74 -14.90 6.22
N TRP A 280 -41.89 -13.64 6.63
CA TRP A 280 -42.91 -12.69 6.17
C TRP A 280 -42.34 -11.64 5.19
N GLY A 281 -41.08 -11.82 4.76
CA GLY A 281 -40.38 -10.94 3.84
C GLY A 281 -39.65 -9.76 4.51
N GLY A 282 -40.00 -9.35 5.73
CA GLY A 282 -39.31 -8.24 6.40
C GLY A 282 -37.80 -8.46 6.63
N PRO A 283 -37.03 -7.40 6.94
CA PRO A 283 -35.59 -7.51 7.19
C PRO A 283 -35.29 -8.37 8.42
N ILE A 284 -34.15 -9.09 8.41
CA ILE A 284 -33.72 -9.91 9.53
C ILE A 284 -32.94 -9.06 10.53
N TYR A 285 -33.33 -9.10 11.81
CA TYR A 285 -32.55 -8.50 12.88
C TYR A 285 -31.14 -9.12 12.95
N PRO A 286 -30.06 -8.33 12.96
CA PRO A 286 -28.69 -8.86 12.93
C PRO A 286 -28.35 -9.79 14.10
N THR A 287 -28.98 -9.62 15.26
CA THR A 287 -28.79 -10.49 16.43
C THR A 287 -29.27 -11.92 16.17
N THR A 288 -30.29 -12.09 15.32
CA THR A 288 -30.83 -13.41 14.94
C THR A 288 -29.74 -14.27 14.29
N VAL A 289 -29.13 -13.80 13.20
CA VAL A 289 -28.06 -14.53 12.50
C VAL A 289 -26.79 -14.67 13.33
N THR A 290 -26.55 -13.74 14.26
CA THR A 290 -25.38 -13.80 15.15
C THR A 290 -25.50 -14.92 16.19
N ALA A 291 -26.69 -15.15 16.73
CA ALA A 291 -26.91 -16.14 17.78
C ALA A 291 -27.07 -17.59 17.25
N LEU A 292 -27.44 -17.75 15.98
CA LEU A 292 -27.79 -19.04 15.39
C LEU A 292 -26.63 -20.06 15.32
N PRO A 293 -25.39 -19.70 14.90
CA PRO A 293 -24.30 -20.67 14.86
C PRO A 293 -24.06 -21.36 16.20
N GLY A 294 -24.00 -20.60 17.29
CA GLY A 294 -23.83 -21.15 18.64
C GLY A 294 -24.95 -22.10 19.07
N LYS A 295 -26.21 -21.80 18.69
CA LYS A 295 -27.35 -22.69 18.94
C LYS A 295 -27.27 -23.99 18.14
N LEU A 296 -26.90 -23.90 16.86
CA LEU A 296 -26.72 -25.07 15.99
C LEU A 296 -25.60 -25.96 16.50
N ILE A 297 -24.42 -25.38 16.78
CA ILE A 297 -23.26 -26.11 17.32
C ILE A 297 -23.62 -26.78 18.65
N LYS A 298 -24.29 -26.07 19.55
CA LYS A 298 -24.73 -26.64 20.83
C LYS A 298 -25.69 -27.82 20.61
N ALA A 299 -26.70 -27.68 19.75
CA ALA A 299 -27.66 -28.75 19.47
C ALA A 299 -27.00 -29.99 18.82
N TYR A 300 -25.93 -29.79 18.05
CA TYR A 300 -25.14 -30.87 17.46
C TYR A 300 -24.24 -31.58 18.48
N ASN A 301 -23.57 -30.81 19.35
CA ASN A 301 -22.67 -31.35 20.38
C ASN A 301 -23.44 -31.98 21.56
N GLU A 302 -24.64 -31.46 21.86
CA GLU A 302 -25.51 -31.91 22.94
C GLU A 302 -26.88 -32.35 22.37
N PRO A 303 -26.95 -33.46 21.61
CA PRO A 303 -28.19 -33.92 21.01
C PRO A 303 -29.17 -34.41 22.08
N ALA A 304 -30.47 -34.16 21.85
CA ALA A 304 -31.53 -34.59 22.77
C ALA A 304 -31.63 -36.13 22.91
N ASP A 305 -31.27 -36.85 21.86
CA ASP A 305 -31.09 -38.30 21.87
C ASP A 305 -29.65 -38.66 22.27
N LYS A 306 -29.49 -39.17 23.50
CA LYS A 306 -28.18 -39.54 24.07
C LYS A 306 -27.50 -40.72 23.37
N GLY A 307 -28.20 -41.44 22.49
CA GLY A 307 -27.63 -42.51 21.66
C GLY A 307 -26.91 -42.01 20.40
N ARG A 308 -27.06 -40.73 20.04
CA ARG A 308 -26.53 -40.14 18.81
C ARG A 308 -25.38 -39.17 19.10
N THR A 309 -24.29 -39.66 19.67
CA THR A 309 -23.10 -38.83 19.89
C THR A 309 -22.40 -38.58 18.55
N PRO A 310 -22.07 -37.33 18.19
CA PRO A 310 -21.29 -37.06 16.99
C PRO A 310 -19.87 -37.65 17.10
N ALA A 311 -19.34 -38.14 15.97
CA ALA A 311 -17.98 -38.70 15.91
C ALA A 311 -16.89 -37.65 16.22
N GLU A 312 -17.17 -36.37 15.92
CA GLU A 312 -16.32 -35.23 16.22
C GLU A 312 -17.18 -34.06 16.69
N LEU A 313 -16.80 -33.43 17.81
CA LEU A 313 -17.46 -32.23 18.34
C LEU A 313 -17.07 -31.01 17.50
N LEU A 314 -18.03 -30.11 17.29
CA LEU A 314 -17.77 -28.82 16.65
C LEU A 314 -17.32 -27.80 17.70
N PRO A 315 -16.10 -27.21 17.60
CA PRO A 315 -15.71 -26.10 18.45
C PRO A 315 -16.67 -24.93 18.31
N TYR A 316 -16.88 -24.17 19.39
CA TYR A 316 -17.69 -22.96 19.32
C TYR A 316 -17.07 -21.97 18.33
N ALA A 317 -17.89 -21.50 17.37
CA ALA A 317 -17.55 -20.44 16.46
C ALA A 317 -18.69 -19.43 16.36
N ARG A 318 -18.34 -18.15 16.32
CA ARG A 318 -19.23 -17.02 16.07
C ARG A 318 -19.48 -16.90 14.56
N LEU A 319 -20.52 -16.16 14.18
CA LEU A 319 -20.77 -15.88 12.77
C LEU A 319 -19.56 -15.21 12.08
N HIS A 320 -18.87 -14.29 12.76
CA HIS A 320 -17.69 -13.62 12.20
C HIS A 320 -16.51 -14.57 11.97
N ASP A 321 -16.48 -15.70 12.68
CA ASP A 321 -15.41 -16.67 12.53
C ASP A 321 -15.49 -17.40 11.18
N LEU A 322 -16.65 -17.43 10.51
CA LEU A 322 -16.76 -17.92 9.12
C LEU A 322 -15.94 -17.08 8.15
N ARG A 323 -15.83 -15.77 8.39
CA ARG A 323 -14.95 -14.89 7.60
C ARG A 323 -13.48 -15.21 7.86
N HIS A 324 -13.12 -15.48 9.11
CA HIS A 324 -11.76 -15.94 9.43
C HIS A 324 -11.46 -17.28 8.77
N ILE A 325 -12.37 -18.24 8.84
CA ILE A 325 -12.23 -19.54 8.19
C ILE A 325 -12.09 -19.39 6.68
N HIS A 326 -12.91 -18.54 6.03
CA HIS A 326 -12.78 -18.22 4.60
C HIS A 326 -11.38 -17.70 4.26
N ALA A 327 -10.93 -16.68 4.99
CA ALA A 327 -9.61 -16.08 4.78
C ALA A 327 -8.46 -17.09 4.98
N THR A 328 -8.46 -17.78 6.12
CA THR A 328 -7.49 -18.83 6.45
C THR A 328 -7.49 -19.95 5.41
N THR A 329 -8.67 -20.37 4.93
CA THR A 329 -8.76 -21.43 3.90
C THR A 329 -8.16 -20.98 2.58
N LEU A 330 -8.42 -19.74 2.15
CA LEU A 330 -7.82 -19.19 0.93
C LEU A 330 -6.30 -19.06 1.09
N LEU A 331 -5.82 -18.56 2.22
CA LEU A 331 -4.39 -18.43 2.50
C LEU A 331 -3.68 -19.80 2.52
N LEU A 332 -4.28 -20.81 3.16
CA LEU A 332 -3.76 -22.19 3.15
C LEU A 332 -3.80 -22.82 1.76
N ALA A 333 -4.73 -22.39 0.91
CA ALA A 333 -4.79 -22.79 -0.49
C ALA A 333 -3.80 -22.02 -1.39
N GLY A 334 -2.94 -21.18 -0.80
CA GLY A 334 -1.92 -20.40 -1.52
C GLY A 334 -2.45 -19.15 -2.21
N VAL A 335 -3.69 -18.72 -1.91
CA VAL A 335 -4.24 -17.48 -2.46
C VAL A 335 -3.51 -16.28 -1.85
N PRO A 336 -3.05 -15.31 -2.65
CA PRO A 336 -2.22 -14.22 -2.16
C PRO A 336 -2.94 -13.35 -1.12
N VAL A 337 -2.19 -12.82 -0.15
CA VAL A 337 -2.75 -12.04 0.96
C VAL A 337 -3.49 -10.80 0.46
N HIS A 338 -2.99 -10.11 -0.57
CA HIS A 338 -3.65 -8.95 -1.16
C HIS A 338 -4.98 -9.33 -1.83
N VAL A 339 -5.08 -10.48 -2.52
CA VAL A 339 -6.35 -10.98 -3.11
C VAL A 339 -7.34 -11.31 -2.01
N VAL A 340 -6.89 -11.99 -0.96
CA VAL A 340 -7.73 -12.28 0.21
C VAL A 340 -8.19 -10.96 0.85
N ALA A 341 -7.31 -9.97 1.01
CA ALA A 341 -7.64 -8.66 1.54
C ALA A 341 -8.69 -7.92 0.70
N ALA A 342 -8.51 -7.89 -0.62
CA ALA A 342 -9.43 -7.28 -1.58
C ALA A 342 -10.80 -7.95 -1.55
N ARG A 343 -10.85 -9.30 -1.60
CA ARG A 343 -12.08 -10.09 -1.49
C ARG A 343 -12.82 -9.82 -0.17
N LEU A 344 -12.08 -9.69 0.92
CA LEU A 344 -12.60 -9.36 2.24
C LEU A 344 -13.02 -7.89 2.37
N GLY A 345 -12.55 -6.99 1.50
CA GLY A 345 -12.80 -5.55 1.59
C GLY A 345 -12.07 -4.95 2.79
N HIS A 346 -10.77 -5.23 2.93
CA HIS A 346 -9.88 -4.48 3.81
C HIS A 346 -9.35 -3.24 3.06
N ALA A 347 -9.32 -2.09 3.74
CA ALA A 347 -8.77 -0.86 3.17
C ALA A 347 -7.22 -0.92 3.09
N ASP A 348 -6.63 -1.69 4.00
CA ASP A 348 -5.20 -1.91 4.17
C ASP A 348 -4.93 -3.44 4.22
N PRO A 349 -4.13 -4.00 3.29
CA PRO A 349 -3.73 -5.41 3.29
C PRO A 349 -2.99 -5.85 4.56
N ALA A 350 -2.31 -4.94 5.28
CA ALA A 350 -1.64 -5.24 6.54
C ALA A 350 -2.63 -5.66 7.64
N ILE A 351 -3.92 -5.35 7.51
CA ILE A 351 -4.97 -5.91 8.37
C ILE A 351 -5.07 -7.44 8.17
N THR A 352 -4.99 -7.92 6.93
CA THR A 352 -5.00 -9.36 6.63
C THR A 352 -3.71 -10.01 7.14
N LEU A 353 -2.55 -9.41 6.90
CA LEU A 353 -1.27 -9.93 7.41
C LEU A 353 -1.25 -10.03 8.94
N ARG A 354 -1.59 -8.96 9.66
CA ARG A 354 -1.61 -8.96 11.14
C ARG A 354 -2.57 -9.99 11.74
N VAL A 355 -3.72 -10.21 11.09
CA VAL A 355 -4.75 -11.12 11.61
C VAL A 355 -4.44 -12.58 11.28
N TYR A 356 -3.73 -12.87 10.17
CA TYR A 356 -3.54 -14.23 9.66
C TYR A 356 -2.07 -14.70 9.58
N ALA A 357 -1.10 -13.90 10.05
CA ALA A 357 0.32 -14.24 10.07
C ALA A 357 0.65 -15.63 10.66
N HIS A 358 -0.09 -16.09 11.67
CA HIS A 358 0.11 -17.40 12.28
C HIS A 358 -0.25 -18.57 11.35
N VAL A 359 -1.26 -18.42 10.48
CA VAL A 359 -1.65 -19.43 9.49
C VAL A 359 -0.53 -19.61 8.48
N ILE A 360 0.07 -18.50 8.05
CA ILE A 360 1.20 -18.46 7.13
C ILE A 360 2.39 -19.20 7.76
N ARG A 361 2.73 -18.89 9.02
CA ARG A 361 3.77 -19.63 9.78
C ARG A 361 3.51 -21.12 9.90
N SER A 362 2.24 -21.53 10.08
CA SER A 362 1.88 -22.96 10.16
C SER A 362 1.97 -23.67 8.81
N ALA A 363 1.69 -22.97 7.70
CA ALA A 363 1.87 -23.48 6.34
C ALA A 363 3.35 -23.63 5.98
N GLU A 364 4.21 -22.69 6.41
CA GLU A 364 5.67 -22.79 6.28
C GLU A 364 6.24 -23.99 7.04
N ALA A 365 5.77 -24.24 8.26
CA ALA A 365 6.20 -25.41 9.04
C ALA A 365 5.81 -26.74 8.36
N ALA A 366 4.63 -26.81 7.73
CA ALA A 366 4.20 -27.98 6.96
C ALA A 366 5.01 -28.15 5.65
N ALA A 367 5.40 -27.05 5.00
CA ALA A 367 6.28 -27.06 3.83
C ALA A 367 7.71 -27.54 4.18
N ALA A 368 8.23 -27.17 5.35
CA ALA A 368 9.52 -27.64 5.85
C ALA A 368 9.55 -29.16 6.11
N ASP A 369 8.43 -29.76 6.54
CA ASP A 369 8.31 -31.21 6.71
C ASP A 369 8.23 -31.95 5.36
N MET A 370 7.63 -31.37 4.32
CA MET A 370 7.69 -31.91 2.95
C MET A 370 9.13 -31.95 2.40
N ALA A 371 9.92 -30.90 2.64
CA ALA A 371 11.34 -30.89 2.26
C ALA A 371 12.14 -32.02 2.94
N ARG A 372 11.75 -32.40 4.16
CA ARG A 372 12.33 -33.52 4.90
C ARG A 372 11.95 -34.90 4.36
N VAL A 373 10.76 -35.03 3.78
CA VAL A 373 10.29 -36.24 3.09
C VAL A 373 10.97 -36.40 1.73
N LEU A 374 11.18 -35.31 0.99
CA LEU A 374 11.94 -35.30 -0.27
C LEU A 374 13.43 -35.64 -0.04
N ALA A 375 13.98 -35.35 1.14
CA ALA A 375 15.34 -35.73 1.52
C ALA A 375 15.50 -37.22 1.95
N LYS A 376 14.42 -38.01 2.01
CA LYS A 376 14.42 -39.42 2.44
C LYS A 376 13.82 -40.40 1.41
N GLY A 377 14.01 -40.15 0.12
CA GLY A 377 13.83 -41.16 -0.93
C GLY A 377 15.09 -42.01 -1.13
N PRO A 378 15.01 -43.33 -1.41
CA PRO A 378 16.18 -44.19 -1.53
C PRO A 378 16.98 -43.85 -2.79
N LEU A 379 18.29 -43.61 -2.63
CA LEU A 379 19.27 -43.67 -3.70
C LEU A 379 19.33 -45.11 -4.25
N GLY A 380 18.50 -45.38 -5.26
CA GLY A 380 18.47 -46.64 -6.01
C GLY A 380 19.46 -46.62 -7.17
N SER A 381 20.63 -47.20 -6.93
CA SER A 381 21.48 -47.98 -7.85
C SER A 381 21.48 -47.65 -9.35
N SER A 382 22.65 -47.23 -9.82
CA SER A 382 23.11 -47.34 -11.20
C SER A 382 23.03 -48.78 -11.73
N GLU A 383 22.40 -48.98 -12.89
CA GLU A 383 22.73 -50.11 -13.77
C GLU A 383 22.44 -49.80 -15.25
N ARG A 384 23.54 -49.77 -16.02
CA ARG A 384 23.79 -49.99 -17.46
C ARG A 384 22.63 -49.88 -18.47
N ALA A 385 22.83 -49.02 -19.46
CA ALA A 385 22.42 -49.27 -20.84
C ALA A 385 23.58 -48.97 -21.79
N SER A 386 24.09 -50.02 -22.43
CA SER A 386 25.10 -50.04 -23.48
C SER A 386 24.48 -49.79 -24.85
N GLU A 387 25.26 -49.14 -25.72
CA GLU A 387 25.28 -49.26 -27.19
C GLU A 387 23.95 -49.30 -27.96
N LEU A 388 23.65 -48.19 -28.64
CA LEU A 388 22.98 -48.19 -29.95
C LEU A 388 23.55 -47.03 -30.78
N GLU A 389 24.11 -47.38 -31.94
CA GLU A 389 24.73 -46.50 -32.92
C GLU A 389 23.77 -45.43 -33.50
N PRO A 390 24.29 -44.30 -34.02
CA PRO A 390 23.46 -43.26 -34.62
C PRO A 390 22.99 -43.66 -36.02
N PRO A 391 21.73 -43.39 -36.41
CA PRO A 391 21.33 -43.52 -37.81
C PRO A 391 22.04 -42.46 -38.66
N LYS A 392 22.74 -42.95 -39.69
CA LYS A 392 23.31 -42.16 -40.78
C LYS A 392 22.21 -41.51 -41.62
N GLY A 393 22.44 -40.24 -41.97
CA GLY A 393 21.98 -39.64 -43.23
C GLY A 393 20.67 -38.88 -43.20
N ILE A 394 20.75 -37.57 -42.97
CA ILE A 394 19.85 -36.59 -43.60
C ILE A 394 20.73 -35.44 -44.10
N GLU A 395 20.66 -35.17 -45.40
CA GLU A 395 21.37 -34.10 -46.12
C GLU A 395 20.96 -32.69 -45.64
N PRO A 396 21.83 -31.68 -45.79
CA PRO A 396 21.56 -30.31 -45.36
C PRO A 396 20.49 -29.66 -46.24
N LEU A 397 19.32 -29.38 -45.66
CA LEU A 397 18.35 -28.47 -46.25
C LEU A 397 18.84 -27.03 -46.06
N THR A 398 19.17 -26.41 -47.20
CA THR A 398 19.47 -24.99 -47.36
C THR A 398 18.23 -24.12 -47.13
N PRO A 399 18.41 -22.83 -46.78
CA PRO A 399 17.34 -21.99 -46.25
C PRO A 399 16.43 -21.49 -47.38
N SER A 400 15.13 -21.76 -47.27
CA SER A 400 14.13 -21.09 -48.11
C SER A 400 12.83 -20.84 -47.34
N LEU A 401 12.88 -19.96 -46.34
CA LEU A 401 11.66 -19.31 -45.86
C LEU A 401 11.28 -18.21 -46.86
N ARG A 402 10.30 -18.52 -47.73
CA ARG A 402 9.58 -17.51 -48.51
C ARG A 402 8.61 -16.80 -47.58
N VAL A 403 8.94 -15.55 -47.23
CA VAL A 403 7.98 -14.58 -46.68
C VAL A 403 6.91 -14.32 -47.74
N LYS A 404 5.65 -14.65 -47.48
CA LYS A 404 4.52 -14.18 -48.30
C LYS A 404 4.09 -12.82 -47.76
N CYS A 405 4.68 -11.75 -48.29
CA CYS A 405 4.04 -10.44 -48.26
C CYS A 405 2.85 -10.46 -49.23
N LYS A 406 1.64 -10.17 -48.74
CA LYS A 406 0.45 -10.00 -49.57
C LYS A 406 0.37 -8.53 -49.99
N PRO A 407 0.45 -8.18 -51.29
CA PRO A 407 0.25 -6.81 -51.73
C PRO A 407 -1.25 -6.50 -51.82
N LEU A 408 -1.67 -5.35 -51.31
CA LEU A 408 -2.95 -4.71 -51.64
C LEU A 408 -2.64 -3.54 -52.57
N VAL A 409 -2.98 -3.69 -53.84
CA VAL A 409 -3.13 -2.60 -54.80
C VAL A 409 -4.38 -2.93 -55.61
N ASP A 410 -5.38 -2.05 -55.61
CA ASP A 410 -5.88 -1.49 -56.88
C ASP A 410 -6.64 -0.17 -56.72
N ASP A 411 -6.50 0.62 -57.78
CA ASP A 411 -6.70 2.05 -57.99
C ASP A 411 -8.14 2.63 -57.97
N SER A 412 -8.32 3.73 -57.23
CA SER A 412 -8.92 5.04 -57.66
C SER A 412 -10.42 5.16 -58.08
N PRO A 413 -11.02 6.37 -58.29
CA PRO A 413 -10.61 7.75 -57.95
C PRO A 413 -11.71 8.62 -57.27
N SER A 414 -11.30 9.84 -56.89
CA SER A 414 -12.08 11.09 -56.89
C SER A 414 -12.74 11.62 -55.59
N CYS A 415 -12.59 12.93 -55.49
CA CYS A 415 -12.81 13.85 -54.39
C CYS A 415 -14.24 14.44 -54.41
N SER A 416 -14.64 15.05 -53.28
CA SER A 416 -15.42 16.30 -53.13
C SER A 416 -16.88 16.26 -52.63
N ILE A 417 -17.02 16.73 -51.38
CA ILE A 417 -17.93 17.78 -50.86
C ILE A 417 -19.44 17.50 -50.73
N GLY A 418 -19.93 17.69 -49.48
CA GLY A 418 -21.20 18.39 -49.18
C GLY A 418 -22.21 17.57 -48.37
N ARG A 419 -22.36 17.82 -47.05
CA ARG A 419 -23.38 18.69 -46.40
C ARG A 419 -24.83 18.19 -46.64
N CYS A 420 -25.78 18.14 -45.70
CA CYS A 420 -26.01 18.76 -44.39
C CYS A 420 -27.36 18.24 -43.85
N GLY A 421 -27.64 18.40 -42.54
CA GLY A 421 -29.00 18.51 -42.00
C GLY A 421 -29.18 17.71 -40.71
N LEU A 422 -28.88 18.29 -39.53
CA LEU A 422 -29.85 18.92 -38.59
C LEU A 422 -30.83 17.86 -38.01
N VAL A 423 -30.97 17.67 -36.69
CA VAL A 423 -31.79 18.51 -35.79
C VAL A 423 -31.58 18.09 -34.31
N GLU A 424 -31.53 19.08 -33.42
CA GLU A 424 -31.76 19.09 -31.96
C GLU A 424 -30.96 18.17 -31.02
N CYS A 425 -29.92 18.74 -30.43
CA CYS A 425 -29.38 18.34 -29.14
C CYS A 425 -30.03 19.20 -28.06
N ASP A 426 -30.86 18.59 -27.21
CA ASP A 426 -31.34 19.20 -25.98
C ASP A 426 -31.42 18.14 -24.86
N ARG A 427 -30.93 18.49 -23.66
CA ARG A 427 -30.71 17.69 -22.40
C ARG A 427 -29.37 16.91 -22.37
N VAL A 428 -28.37 17.14 -21.50
CA VAL A 428 -28.30 17.54 -20.08
C VAL A 428 -26.87 18.07 -19.76
N ARG A 429 -26.76 19.04 -18.84
CA ARG A 429 -25.54 19.65 -18.23
C ARG A 429 -24.45 18.60 -17.88
N GLY A 430 -23.15 18.82 -18.07
CA GLY A 430 -22.40 20.02 -18.43
C GLY A 430 -20.97 19.87 -17.89
N CYS A 431 -20.07 19.47 -18.78
CA CYS A 431 -18.62 19.42 -18.64
C CYS A 431 -18.02 20.84 -18.61
N CYS A 432 -16.88 21.01 -17.94
CA CYS A 432 -15.86 22.00 -18.31
C CYS A 432 -14.49 21.49 -17.82
N CYS A 433 -13.37 21.56 -18.52
CA CYS A 433 -13.03 21.86 -19.90
C CYS A 433 -11.58 21.37 -20.09
N THR A 434 -11.24 20.81 -21.26
CA THR A 434 -9.86 20.62 -21.78
C THR A 434 -9.71 21.49 -23.03
N HIS A 435 -8.50 22.00 -23.36
CA HIS A 435 -7.92 22.34 -24.70
C HIS A 435 -6.94 23.53 -24.60
N CYS A 436 -5.77 23.59 -25.26
CA CYS A 436 -5.42 23.51 -26.70
C CYS A 436 -3.88 23.29 -26.82
N CYS A 437 -3.23 22.67 -27.83
CA CYS A 437 -3.48 22.26 -29.23
C CYS A 437 -2.43 21.14 -29.56
N THR A 438 -2.60 20.15 -30.45
CA THR A 438 -3.29 20.13 -31.76
C THR A 438 -3.57 18.68 -32.23
N ALA A 439 -4.73 18.48 -32.89
CA ALA A 439 -5.29 17.25 -33.51
C ALA A 439 -4.52 16.77 -34.77
N VAL A 440 -4.74 15.61 -35.43
CA VAL A 440 -5.96 15.06 -36.09
C VAL A 440 -5.80 13.56 -36.51
N THR A 441 -6.93 12.82 -36.56
CA THR A 441 -7.26 11.50 -37.19
C THR A 441 -6.95 10.24 -36.35
N GLY A 442 -7.83 9.25 -36.11
CA GLY A 442 -9.21 9.00 -36.53
C GLY A 442 -9.45 7.54 -36.96
N MET A 443 -9.52 6.56 -36.05
CA MET A 443 -10.32 5.29 -36.12
C MET A 443 -10.16 4.42 -34.85
N PRO A 444 -11.09 3.48 -34.56
CA PRO A 444 -11.33 2.97 -33.20
C PRO A 444 -10.70 1.60 -32.91
N GLY A 445 -10.27 1.40 -31.66
CA GLY A 445 -9.99 0.10 -31.07
C GLY A 445 -8.51 -0.18 -30.85
N SER A 446 -7.99 0.16 -29.66
CA SER A 446 -6.78 -0.46 -29.15
C SER A 446 -6.86 -0.62 -27.63
N LEU A 447 -6.82 -1.87 -27.21
CA LEU A 447 -6.39 -2.31 -25.88
C LEU A 447 -5.00 -1.74 -25.61
N ALA A 448 -4.92 -0.55 -25.03
CA ALA A 448 -3.68 0.09 -24.59
C ALA A 448 -4.00 1.26 -23.66
N GLU A 449 -4.57 0.98 -22.50
CA GLU A 449 -4.54 1.92 -21.38
C GLU A 449 -4.00 1.15 -20.15
N ASP A 450 -2.92 1.72 -19.61
CA ASP A 450 -2.35 1.53 -18.28
C ASP A 450 -1.69 0.19 -17.91
N PHE A 451 -0.43 0.02 -18.33
CA PHE A 451 0.53 -0.83 -17.62
C PHE A 451 1.92 -0.20 -17.65
N THR A 452 2.16 0.76 -16.75
CA THR A 452 3.52 1.21 -16.40
C THR A 452 3.79 1.01 -14.91
N ARG A 453 4.69 0.06 -14.65
CA ARG A 453 5.78 0.07 -13.66
C ARG A 453 5.47 0.67 -12.28
N GLU A 454 4.84 -0.13 -11.42
CA GLU A 454 4.97 -0.07 -9.96
C GLU A 454 4.61 -1.45 -9.36
N GLY A 455 5.55 -2.04 -8.62
CA GLY A 455 5.32 -3.23 -7.77
C GLY A 455 5.53 -4.60 -8.44
N ASP A 456 6.77 -5.07 -8.51
CA ASP A 456 7.15 -6.45 -8.91
C ASP A 456 6.78 -7.53 -7.86
N ASP A 457 5.90 -7.21 -6.90
CA ASP A 457 5.61 -8.06 -5.73
C ASP A 457 4.29 -8.87 -5.83
N ASP A 458 3.55 -8.80 -6.94
CA ASP A 458 2.28 -9.50 -7.14
C ASP A 458 2.36 -10.68 -8.17
N VAL A 459 3.38 -11.53 -8.03
CA VAL A 459 3.55 -12.76 -8.85
C VAL A 459 2.72 -13.96 -8.34
N ALA A 460 1.95 -13.76 -7.28
CA ALA A 460 1.32 -14.85 -6.55
C ALA A 460 0.09 -15.40 -7.31
N GLY A 461 0.26 -16.57 -7.92
CA GLY A 461 -0.73 -17.22 -8.78
C GLY A 461 -0.24 -17.49 -10.20
N TRP A 462 0.94 -16.97 -10.56
CA TRP A 462 1.55 -17.32 -11.84
C TRP A 462 2.08 -18.76 -11.79
N SER A 463 1.79 -19.53 -12.83
CA SER A 463 2.26 -20.92 -12.99
C SER A 463 3.68 -20.95 -13.56
N ALA A 464 3.96 -20.03 -14.48
CA ALA A 464 5.26 -19.67 -15.01
C ALA A 464 5.14 -18.28 -15.63
N MET A 465 6.28 -17.64 -15.85
CA MET A 465 6.37 -16.29 -16.38
C MET A 465 6.81 -16.28 -17.83
N GLY A 466 6.18 -15.40 -18.62
CA GLY A 466 6.67 -14.88 -19.89
C GLY A 466 6.60 -13.36 -19.87
N GLY A 467 6.65 -12.72 -21.03
CA GLY A 467 6.48 -11.28 -21.10
C GLY A 467 6.65 -10.66 -22.48
N THR A 468 6.68 -9.34 -22.50
CA THR A 468 6.93 -8.54 -23.69
C THR A 468 8.13 -7.65 -23.48
N HIS A 469 8.83 -7.34 -24.58
CA HIS A 469 9.89 -6.35 -24.63
C HIS A 469 9.56 -5.33 -25.71
N GLU A 470 9.54 -4.05 -25.34
CA GLU A 470 9.14 -2.96 -26.24
C GLU A 470 10.31 -2.05 -26.61
N PHE A 471 10.35 -1.65 -27.87
CA PHE A 471 11.38 -0.81 -28.46
C PHE A 471 10.76 0.28 -29.34
N PHE A 472 11.43 1.43 -29.45
CA PHE A 472 11.14 2.45 -30.46
C PHE A 472 12.23 2.51 -31.52
N VAL A 473 11.80 2.71 -32.77
CA VAL A 473 12.65 2.93 -33.96
C VAL A 473 12.09 4.11 -34.78
N PRO A 474 12.89 4.80 -35.60
CA PRO A 474 12.47 6.04 -36.24
C PRO A 474 11.40 5.86 -37.34
N ASP A 475 11.43 4.74 -38.07
CA ASP A 475 10.57 4.54 -39.24
C ASP A 475 10.23 3.07 -39.51
N ASP A 476 9.39 2.86 -40.53
CA ASP A 476 8.91 1.56 -41.01
C ASP A 476 10.03 0.62 -41.50
N HIS A 477 11.10 1.18 -42.09
CA HIS A 477 12.23 0.37 -42.56
C HIS A 477 12.97 -0.24 -41.38
N HIS A 478 13.35 0.58 -40.40
CA HIS A 478 14.00 0.12 -39.18
C HIS A 478 13.10 -0.82 -38.37
N ALA A 479 11.78 -0.60 -38.36
CA ALA A 479 10.83 -1.50 -37.72
C ALA A 479 10.84 -2.89 -38.34
N ARG A 480 10.91 -3.02 -39.67
CA ARG A 480 11.01 -4.32 -40.35
C ARG A 480 12.34 -5.01 -40.07
N GLU A 481 13.45 -4.29 -40.13
CA GLU A 481 14.77 -4.86 -39.86
C GLU A 481 14.88 -5.36 -38.42
N LEU A 482 14.44 -4.55 -37.45
CA LEU A 482 14.44 -4.95 -36.05
C LEU A 482 13.51 -6.14 -35.79
N ALA A 483 12.31 -6.15 -36.36
CA ALA A 483 11.38 -7.26 -36.20
C ALA A 483 11.97 -8.59 -36.71
N GLN A 484 12.66 -8.56 -37.86
CA GLN A 484 13.37 -9.72 -38.41
C GLN A 484 14.54 -10.15 -37.53
N ALA A 485 15.32 -9.19 -37.03
CA ALA A 485 16.47 -9.47 -36.18
C ALA A 485 16.06 -10.11 -34.84
N LEU A 486 15.01 -9.61 -34.19
CA LEU A 486 14.47 -10.17 -32.95
C LEU A 486 13.86 -11.57 -33.19
N ALA A 487 13.13 -11.76 -34.29
CA ALA A 487 12.62 -13.09 -34.65
C ALA A 487 13.75 -14.10 -34.91
N ALA A 488 14.84 -13.67 -35.56
CA ALA A 488 16.05 -14.47 -35.76
C ALA A 488 16.83 -14.72 -34.46
N HIS A 489 16.71 -13.81 -33.48
CA HIS A 489 17.28 -13.96 -32.14
C HIS A 489 16.52 -14.96 -31.26
N GLY A 490 15.34 -15.40 -31.68
CA GLY A 490 14.59 -16.48 -31.03
C GLY A 490 13.25 -16.06 -30.42
N PHE A 491 12.79 -14.82 -30.61
CA PHE A 491 11.45 -14.42 -30.15
C PHE A 491 10.35 -15.07 -31.00
N ALA A 492 9.39 -15.72 -30.34
CA ALA A 492 8.33 -16.49 -30.99
C ALA A 492 7.42 -15.62 -31.87
N ARG A 493 7.19 -14.38 -31.45
CA ARG A 493 6.40 -13.39 -32.19
C ARG A 493 6.97 -11.99 -31.97
N VAL A 494 7.11 -11.23 -33.05
CA VAL A 494 7.49 -9.82 -33.01
C VAL A 494 6.50 -9.02 -33.84
N THR A 495 5.98 -7.95 -33.28
CA THR A 495 4.98 -7.07 -33.87
C THR A 495 5.48 -5.64 -33.95
N ALA A 496 5.06 -4.85 -34.95
CA ALA A 496 5.36 -3.43 -34.98
C ALA A 496 4.25 -2.57 -35.61
N TRP A 497 4.10 -1.35 -35.09
CA TRP A 497 3.11 -0.35 -35.54
C TRP A 497 3.58 1.09 -35.27
N PRO A 498 3.10 2.09 -36.03
CA PRO A 498 3.45 3.49 -35.80
C PRO A 498 2.82 4.05 -34.52
N SER A 499 3.57 4.90 -33.81
CA SER A 499 3.14 5.68 -32.63
C SER A 499 2.69 7.09 -33.06
N PRO A 500 1.76 7.74 -32.33
CA PRO A 500 1.40 9.14 -32.53
C PRO A 500 2.58 10.12 -32.46
N GLN A 501 3.69 9.74 -31.81
CA GLN A 501 4.90 10.56 -31.67
C GLN A 501 5.80 10.53 -32.92
N GLY A 502 5.39 9.86 -34.00
CA GLY A 502 6.16 9.79 -35.24
C GLY A 502 7.29 8.75 -35.24
N VAL A 503 7.37 7.91 -34.20
CA VAL A 503 8.25 6.73 -34.11
C VAL A 503 7.46 5.46 -34.32
N TRP A 504 8.12 4.33 -34.54
CA TRP A 504 7.51 3.00 -34.62
C TRP A 504 7.76 2.23 -33.34
N ARG A 505 6.71 1.61 -32.79
CA ARG A 505 6.79 0.69 -31.66
C ARG A 505 6.99 -0.73 -32.17
N VAL A 506 7.99 -1.43 -31.64
CA VAL A 506 8.28 -2.84 -31.90
C VAL A 506 8.15 -3.61 -30.58
N THR A 507 7.33 -4.65 -30.56
CA THR A 507 7.10 -5.50 -29.38
C THR A 507 7.51 -6.93 -29.68
N ALA A 508 8.46 -7.47 -28.92
CA ALA A 508 8.86 -8.87 -28.96
C ALA A 508 8.19 -9.65 -27.82
N LEU A 509 7.54 -10.76 -28.15
CA LEU A 509 6.91 -11.65 -27.18
C LEU A 509 7.91 -12.74 -26.76
N ASP A 510 8.14 -12.82 -25.45
CA ASP A 510 8.87 -13.90 -24.80
C ASP A 510 7.89 -14.85 -24.12
N GLU A 511 7.83 -16.09 -24.62
CA GLU A 511 6.88 -17.08 -24.11
C GLU A 511 7.36 -17.78 -22.82
N GLY A 512 8.60 -17.54 -22.38
CA GLY A 512 9.19 -18.29 -21.26
C GLY A 512 9.24 -19.81 -21.55
N PRO A 513 8.90 -20.69 -20.58
CA PRO A 513 8.47 -20.42 -19.21
C PRO A 513 9.64 -20.13 -18.27
N TYR A 514 9.61 -19.00 -17.58
CA TYR A 514 10.52 -18.71 -16.48
C TYR A 514 9.88 -19.05 -15.13
N PRO A 515 10.66 -19.49 -14.14
CA PRO A 515 10.19 -19.59 -12.76
C PRO A 515 9.61 -18.26 -12.27
N VAL A 516 8.65 -18.31 -11.36
CA VAL A 516 8.05 -17.10 -10.75
C VAL A 516 8.83 -16.61 -9.53
N ASP A 517 10.02 -17.18 -9.32
CA ASP A 517 10.95 -16.77 -8.29
C ASP A 517 11.99 -15.79 -8.86
N ALA A 518 12.87 -15.29 -7.99
CA ALA A 518 13.92 -14.37 -8.37
C ALA A 518 14.89 -14.92 -9.43
N THR A 519 14.97 -16.25 -9.63
CA THR A 519 15.76 -16.86 -10.72
C THR A 519 15.10 -16.64 -12.06
N GLY A 520 13.78 -16.77 -12.16
CA GLY A 520 13.11 -16.50 -13.43
C GLY A 520 13.04 -15.02 -13.78
N HIS A 521 12.92 -14.12 -12.78
CA HIS A 521 13.06 -12.67 -13.02
C HIS A 521 14.42 -12.33 -13.65
N ARG A 522 15.50 -12.97 -13.19
CA ARG A 522 16.84 -12.82 -13.80
C ARG A 522 16.90 -13.27 -15.24
N MET A 523 16.27 -14.40 -15.52
CA MET A 523 16.26 -14.98 -16.84
C MET A 523 15.58 -14.05 -17.85
N ILE A 524 14.37 -13.58 -17.54
CA ILE A 524 13.62 -12.69 -18.44
C ILE A 524 14.29 -11.31 -18.60
N ASP A 525 14.90 -10.77 -17.56
CA ASP A 525 15.62 -9.50 -17.65
C ASP A 525 16.92 -9.63 -18.44
N ALA A 526 17.59 -10.77 -18.36
CA ALA A 526 18.76 -11.05 -19.18
C ALA A 526 18.38 -11.20 -20.67
N VAL A 527 17.21 -11.77 -20.96
CA VAL A 527 16.63 -11.77 -22.31
C VAL A 527 16.28 -10.36 -22.78
N ALA A 528 15.68 -9.52 -21.92
CA ALA A 528 15.40 -8.12 -22.23
C ALA A 528 16.67 -7.34 -22.62
N ARG A 529 17.78 -7.57 -21.90
CA ARG A 529 19.08 -6.97 -22.22
C ARG A 529 19.65 -7.44 -23.56
N ALA A 530 19.58 -8.75 -23.83
CA ALA A 530 20.01 -9.30 -25.11
C ALA A 530 19.19 -8.71 -26.27
N ALA A 531 17.88 -8.56 -26.08
CA ALA A 531 16.98 -7.92 -27.03
C ALA A 531 17.31 -6.43 -27.25
N ALA A 532 17.60 -5.67 -26.19
CA ALA A 532 18.04 -4.28 -26.30
C ALA A 532 19.37 -4.15 -27.07
N ALA A 533 20.31 -5.09 -26.88
CA ALA A 533 21.56 -5.13 -27.64
C ALA A 533 21.34 -5.43 -29.14
N VAL A 534 20.33 -6.24 -29.48
CA VAL A 534 19.87 -6.41 -30.86
C VAL A 534 19.25 -5.11 -31.37
N ALA A 535 18.33 -4.50 -30.60
CA ALA A 535 17.65 -3.26 -30.97
C ALA A 535 18.62 -2.13 -31.32
N ARG A 536 19.67 -1.92 -30.51
CA ARG A 536 20.69 -0.89 -30.75
C ARG A 536 21.38 -1.01 -32.12
N LYS A 537 21.55 -2.23 -32.65
CA LYS A 537 22.15 -2.45 -33.99
C LYS A 537 21.23 -2.05 -35.15
N HIS A 538 19.94 -1.87 -34.86
CA HIS A 538 18.89 -1.52 -35.83
C HIS A 538 18.23 -0.18 -35.49
N SER A 539 19.00 0.75 -34.90
CA SER A 539 18.53 2.08 -34.50
C SER A 539 17.33 2.06 -33.54
N GLY A 540 17.20 1.01 -32.74
CA GLY A 540 16.15 0.83 -31.76
C GLY A 540 16.63 1.00 -30.32
N TYR A 541 15.79 1.60 -29.49
CA TYR A 541 16.04 1.74 -28.05
C TYR A 541 14.85 1.20 -27.24
N PRO A 542 15.10 0.59 -26.07
CA PRO A 542 14.03 0.02 -25.25
C PRO A 542 13.11 1.10 -24.68
N GLN A 543 11.86 0.70 -24.43
CA GLN A 543 10.83 1.50 -23.77
C GLN A 543 10.21 0.79 -22.56
N GLY A 544 10.74 -0.39 -22.24
CA GLY A 544 10.24 -1.24 -21.17
C GLY A 544 9.64 -2.51 -21.74
N GLY A 545 8.65 -3.03 -21.03
CA GLY A 545 8.09 -4.35 -21.26
C GLY A 545 7.26 -4.76 -20.05
N SER A 546 6.45 -5.80 -20.20
CA SER A 546 5.63 -6.32 -19.12
C SER A 546 5.89 -7.81 -18.95
N ARG A 547 6.08 -8.23 -17.70
CA ARG A 547 6.06 -9.65 -17.35
C ARG A 547 4.61 -10.07 -17.24
N CYS A 548 4.28 -11.30 -17.64
CA CYS A 548 2.93 -11.83 -17.52
C CYS A 548 2.97 -13.32 -17.18
N ASP A 549 1.87 -13.84 -16.61
CA ASP A 549 1.69 -15.28 -16.53
C ASP A 549 1.60 -15.87 -17.94
N VAL A 550 2.22 -17.03 -18.17
CA VAL A 550 2.22 -17.69 -19.48
C VAL A 550 0.82 -18.01 -20.00
N SER A 551 -0.20 -18.12 -19.14
CA SER A 551 -1.60 -18.29 -19.57
C SER A 551 -2.18 -17.06 -20.28
N MET A 552 -1.53 -15.89 -20.16
CA MET A 552 -1.92 -14.66 -20.87
C MET A 552 -1.34 -14.57 -22.28
N LEU A 553 -0.33 -15.40 -22.62
CA LEU A 553 0.31 -15.39 -23.94
C LEU A 553 -0.69 -15.51 -25.10
N PRO A 554 -1.76 -16.35 -25.05
CA PRO A 554 -2.74 -16.41 -26.13
C PRO A 554 -3.48 -15.09 -26.39
N ALA A 555 -3.66 -14.24 -25.37
CA ALA A 555 -4.27 -12.93 -25.54
C ALA A 555 -3.32 -11.96 -26.27
N LEU A 556 -2.01 -12.07 -26.02
CA LEU A 556 -0.96 -11.25 -26.63
C LEU A 556 -0.67 -11.63 -28.10
N HIS A 557 -1.16 -12.80 -28.55
CA HIS A 557 -1.02 -13.25 -29.94
C HIS A 557 -1.99 -12.56 -30.93
N ASN A 558 -3.05 -11.91 -30.45
CA ASN A 558 -4.22 -11.53 -31.26
C ASN A 558 -4.26 -10.06 -31.75
N ALA A 559 -3.12 -9.36 -31.79
CA ALA A 559 -3.08 -8.01 -32.36
C ALA A 559 -2.89 -8.06 -33.89
N ASP A 560 -3.88 -7.53 -34.63
CA ASP A 560 -3.79 -7.29 -36.07
C ASP A 560 -3.04 -5.98 -36.30
N VAL A 561 -1.78 -6.07 -36.73
CA VAL A 561 -0.83 -4.94 -36.78
C VAL A 561 -0.02 -4.98 -38.09
N PRO A 562 0.50 -3.82 -38.55
CA PRO A 562 1.11 -3.70 -39.88
C PRO A 562 2.30 -4.63 -40.14
N ILE A 563 3.12 -4.91 -39.12
CA ILE A 563 4.28 -5.79 -39.24
C ILE A 563 4.13 -6.93 -38.22
N VAL A 564 4.22 -8.17 -38.70
CA VAL A 564 4.21 -9.38 -37.88
C VAL A 564 5.28 -10.35 -38.38
N CYS A 565 6.20 -10.73 -37.49
CA CYS A 565 7.13 -11.83 -37.68
C CYS A 565 6.79 -12.95 -36.69
N THR A 566 6.59 -14.17 -37.16
CA THR A 566 6.34 -15.34 -36.31
C THR A 566 7.41 -16.39 -36.54
N ASN A 567 7.96 -16.90 -35.44
CA ASN A 567 8.93 -18.00 -35.42
C ASN A 567 8.46 -19.06 -34.40
N PRO A 568 7.43 -19.86 -34.75
CA PRO A 568 6.76 -20.74 -33.78
C PRO A 568 7.73 -21.75 -33.16
N GLY A 569 7.77 -21.84 -31.83
CA GLY A 569 8.64 -22.76 -31.09
C GLY A 569 10.09 -22.29 -30.93
N ALA A 570 10.43 -21.07 -31.36
CA ALA A 570 11.70 -20.44 -31.02
C ALA A 570 11.61 -19.81 -29.63
N HIS A 571 12.71 -19.93 -28.88
CA HIS A 571 12.90 -19.26 -27.59
C HIS A 571 14.21 -18.47 -27.64
N PRO A 572 14.24 -17.23 -27.12
CA PRO A 572 15.48 -16.48 -27.03
C PRO A 572 16.47 -17.20 -26.10
N PRO A 573 17.79 -17.09 -26.35
CA PRO A 573 18.79 -17.69 -25.48
C PRO A 573 18.67 -17.15 -24.04
N THR A 574 18.41 -18.03 -23.08
CA THR A 574 18.36 -17.66 -21.66
C THR A 574 19.72 -17.87 -20.99
N PRO A 575 20.35 -16.82 -20.43
CA PRO A 575 21.63 -16.96 -19.74
C PRO A 575 21.53 -17.80 -18.47
N ALA A 576 22.61 -18.50 -18.12
CA ALA A 576 22.72 -19.16 -16.83
C ALA A 576 22.86 -18.11 -15.72
N VAL A 577 22.08 -18.28 -14.67
CA VAL A 577 21.97 -17.29 -13.59
C VAL A 577 22.67 -17.82 -12.33
N VAL A 578 23.60 -17.02 -11.77
CA VAL A 578 24.29 -17.34 -10.53
C VAL A 578 23.61 -16.60 -9.37
N VAL A 579 23.24 -17.35 -8.32
CA VAL A 579 22.68 -16.76 -7.08
C VAL A 579 23.82 -16.43 -6.14
N VAL A 580 23.98 -15.14 -5.80
CA VAL A 580 24.94 -14.68 -4.80
C VAL A 580 24.21 -14.43 -3.49
N ALA A 581 24.69 -15.02 -2.39
CA ALA A 581 24.10 -14.79 -1.07
C ALA A 581 24.48 -13.38 -0.57
N PRO A 582 23.53 -12.62 -0.01
CA PRO A 582 23.84 -11.30 0.55
C PRO A 582 24.72 -11.43 1.80
N PRO A 583 25.55 -10.40 2.10
CA PRO A 583 26.19 -10.29 3.41
C PRO A 583 25.14 -10.27 4.54
N PRO A 584 25.49 -10.72 5.76
CA PRO A 584 24.56 -10.67 6.89
C PRO A 584 24.09 -9.23 7.16
N PRO A 585 22.82 -9.02 7.56
CA PRO A 585 22.35 -7.72 7.96
C PRO A 585 23.03 -7.27 9.26
N ALA A 586 23.10 -5.95 9.47
CA ALA A 586 23.59 -5.38 10.72
C ALA A 586 22.72 -4.22 11.16
N PRO A 587 22.28 -4.17 12.43
CA PRO A 587 21.39 -3.12 12.89
C PRO A 587 22.11 -1.77 12.93
N LEU A 588 21.52 -0.78 12.26
CA LEU A 588 21.92 0.62 12.35
C LEU A 588 21.11 1.30 13.45
N ALA A 589 21.75 1.55 14.60
CA ALA A 589 21.06 2.14 15.74
C ALA A 589 20.55 3.56 15.42
N LEU A 590 19.28 3.80 15.76
CA LEU A 590 18.66 5.13 15.80
C LEU A 590 18.49 5.52 17.27
N THR A 591 19.59 5.89 17.92
CA THR A 591 19.56 6.27 19.34
C THR A 591 18.63 7.47 19.52
N PRO A 592 17.63 7.39 20.42
CA PRO A 592 16.77 8.53 20.70
C PRO A 592 17.60 9.71 21.19
N ASP A 593 17.43 10.85 20.54
CA ASP A 593 17.98 12.13 20.99
C ASP A 593 16.84 13.07 21.38
N THR A 594 17.19 14.12 22.12
CA THR A 594 16.19 15.10 22.59
C THR A 594 16.15 16.23 21.58
N ALA A 595 14.99 16.43 20.94
CA ALA A 595 14.73 17.60 20.12
C ALA A 595 14.95 18.87 20.94
N GLN A 596 15.58 19.88 20.32
CA GLN A 596 15.78 21.19 20.92
C GLN A 596 14.50 22.01 20.76
N ASP A 597 14.12 22.74 21.81
CA ASP A 597 13.00 23.68 21.77
C ASP A 597 13.44 24.98 21.07
N VAL A 598 13.63 24.90 19.75
CA VAL A 598 14.12 25.98 18.89
C VAL A 598 13.18 26.09 17.69
N PRO A 599 12.74 27.30 17.30
CA PRO A 599 11.86 27.47 16.14
C PRO A 599 12.60 27.13 14.84
N ILE A 600 11.91 26.46 13.92
CA ILE A 600 12.41 26.19 12.58
C ILE A 600 12.26 27.44 11.72
N ASP A 601 13.36 27.87 11.08
CA ASP A 601 13.38 29.02 10.18
C ASP A 601 12.84 28.65 8.80
N LEU A 602 11.61 29.11 8.50
CA LEU A 602 10.97 29.03 7.18
C LEU A 602 10.93 30.39 6.46
N SER A 603 11.82 31.33 6.81
CA SER A 603 11.87 32.63 6.14
C SER A 603 12.10 32.50 4.62
N GLY A 604 11.35 33.29 3.85
CA GLY A 604 11.35 33.26 2.39
C GLY A 604 10.50 32.15 1.76
N LEU A 605 9.76 31.37 2.55
CA LEU A 605 8.84 30.35 2.02
C LEU A 605 7.75 30.96 1.14
N ASP A 606 7.16 32.08 1.58
CA ASP A 606 6.10 32.78 0.84
C ASP A 606 6.61 33.67 -0.31
N ASP A 607 7.93 33.86 -0.41
CA ASP A 607 8.54 34.67 -1.48
C ASP A 607 8.68 33.86 -2.79
N ILE A 608 8.53 32.54 -2.72
CA ILE A 608 8.59 31.65 -3.89
C ILE A 608 7.24 31.71 -4.62
N PRO A 609 7.22 31.90 -5.95
CA PRO A 609 5.99 31.91 -6.73
C PRO A 609 5.46 30.48 -6.94
N TRP A 610 4.92 29.88 -5.89
CA TRP A 610 4.46 28.48 -5.90
C TRP A 610 3.39 28.18 -6.95
N ALA A 611 2.57 29.16 -7.32
CA ALA A 611 1.58 29.05 -8.39
C ALA A 611 2.20 28.89 -9.79
N ASP A 612 3.46 29.31 -9.98
CA ASP A 612 4.20 29.14 -11.24
C ASP A 612 4.93 27.79 -11.30
N LEU A 613 4.90 27.04 -10.21
CA LEU A 613 5.52 25.73 -10.06
C LEU A 613 4.45 24.63 -10.08
N ALA A 614 4.89 23.40 -10.33
CA ALA A 614 4.02 22.24 -10.37
C ALA A 614 4.52 21.12 -9.46
N HIS A 615 3.58 20.38 -8.90
CA HIS A 615 3.76 19.05 -8.29
C HIS A 615 2.96 18.02 -9.10
N ALA A 616 2.87 16.77 -8.64
CA ALA A 616 2.23 15.67 -9.38
C ALA A 616 0.79 15.93 -9.86
N HIS A 617 -0.01 16.68 -9.10
CA HIS A 617 -1.44 16.89 -9.36
C HIS A 617 -1.77 18.28 -9.92
N GLY A 618 -0.75 19.09 -10.26
CA GLY A 618 -0.93 20.41 -10.84
C GLY A 618 -0.12 21.50 -10.13
N SER A 619 -0.79 22.61 -9.80
CA SER A 619 -0.20 23.81 -9.17
C SER A 619 0.40 23.51 -7.79
N ALA A 620 1.52 24.14 -7.44
CA ALA A 620 2.21 23.91 -6.16
C ALA A 620 1.84 24.85 -5.01
N GLU A 621 0.68 25.50 -5.07
CA GLU A 621 0.21 26.47 -4.05
C GLU A 621 -0.01 25.88 -2.66
N ASP A 622 -0.16 24.55 -2.55
CA ASP A 622 -0.37 23.80 -1.30
C ASP A 622 0.95 23.45 -0.56
N ILE A 623 2.08 23.40 -1.29
CA ILE A 623 3.40 23.03 -0.75
C ILE A 623 3.82 23.87 0.47
N PRO A 624 3.60 25.20 0.53
CA PRO A 624 3.94 26.00 1.71
C PRO A 624 3.23 25.54 2.98
N GLU A 625 1.97 25.13 2.89
CA GLU A 625 1.21 24.66 4.05
C GLU A 625 1.73 23.30 4.52
N LEU A 626 2.06 22.40 3.59
CA LEU A 626 2.68 21.11 3.91
C LEU A 626 4.05 21.28 4.57
N LEU A 627 4.90 22.20 4.08
CA LEU A 627 6.19 22.49 4.70
C LEU A 627 6.05 23.09 6.11
N ARG A 628 5.04 23.93 6.35
CA ARG A 628 4.75 24.44 7.71
C ARG A 628 4.23 23.35 8.63
N ALA A 629 3.35 22.48 8.14
CA ALA A 629 2.85 21.34 8.90
C ALA A 629 3.98 20.38 9.29
N LEU A 630 4.93 20.14 8.36
CA LEU A 630 6.11 19.32 8.62
C LEU A 630 7.08 19.98 9.61
N ALA A 631 7.13 21.32 9.66
CA ALA A 631 7.93 22.05 10.63
C ALA A 631 7.36 22.04 12.06
N ASP A 632 6.12 21.58 12.27
CA ASP A 632 5.56 21.39 13.61
C ASP A 632 6.02 20.04 14.19
N PRO A 633 6.90 20.02 15.21
CA PRO A 633 7.39 18.77 15.80
C PRO A 633 6.28 17.93 16.45
N PHE A 634 5.11 18.51 16.72
CA PHE A 634 3.96 17.87 17.33
C PHE A 634 2.80 17.62 16.34
N GLY A 635 2.99 17.99 15.07
CA GLY A 635 2.01 17.78 14.00
C GLY A 635 1.87 16.31 13.57
N ASP A 636 0.93 16.04 12.67
CA ASP A 636 0.74 14.72 12.07
C ASP A 636 1.84 14.44 11.02
N TRP A 637 3.04 14.07 11.51
CA TRP A 637 4.26 13.90 10.70
C TRP A 637 4.11 12.91 9.54
N ASN A 638 3.70 11.66 9.80
CA ASN A 638 3.68 10.63 8.76
C ASN A 638 2.72 10.97 7.61
N PRO A 639 1.45 11.36 7.84
CA PRO A 639 0.57 11.77 6.75
C PRO A 639 1.12 12.96 5.96
N THR A 640 1.67 13.98 6.64
CA THR A 640 2.23 15.17 5.98
C THR A 640 3.44 14.81 5.12
N LEU A 641 4.31 13.94 5.62
CA LEU A 641 5.49 13.47 4.89
C LEU A 641 5.09 12.64 3.66
N ASP A 642 4.12 11.73 3.80
CA ASP A 642 3.60 10.91 2.70
C ASP A 642 2.88 11.77 1.66
N GLU A 643 2.14 12.80 2.06
CA GLU A 643 1.50 13.75 1.14
C GLU A 643 2.55 14.58 0.41
N LEU A 644 3.54 15.12 1.12
CA LEU A 644 4.58 15.95 0.52
C LEU A 644 5.48 15.17 -0.44
N PHE A 645 5.94 13.97 -0.08
CA PHE A 645 6.93 13.21 -0.84
C PHE A 645 6.42 11.92 -1.49
N GLY A 646 5.35 11.32 -0.99
CA GLY A 646 4.73 10.15 -1.61
C GLY A 646 3.72 10.51 -2.70
N ASP A 647 3.18 11.72 -2.67
CA ASP A 647 2.09 12.13 -3.56
C ASP A 647 2.38 13.42 -4.35
N ASN A 648 3.00 14.44 -3.73
CA ASN A 648 3.18 15.76 -4.37
C ASN A 648 4.56 15.96 -5.04
N LEU A 649 5.62 16.20 -4.26
CA LEU A 649 6.96 16.54 -4.79
C LEU A 649 7.63 15.39 -5.53
N LEU A 650 7.23 14.16 -5.21
CA LEU A 650 7.68 12.92 -5.79
C LEU A 650 6.45 12.04 -6.00
N HIS A 651 6.24 11.54 -7.21
CA HIS A 651 5.13 10.63 -7.53
C HIS A 651 5.56 9.67 -8.63
N GLN A 652 5.30 8.36 -8.44
CA GLN A 652 5.67 7.30 -9.40
C GLN A 652 7.13 7.38 -9.90
N GLY A 653 8.06 7.67 -8.97
CA GLY A 653 9.49 7.79 -9.28
C GLY A 653 9.91 9.07 -10.01
N SER A 654 8.99 10.03 -10.23
CA SER A 654 9.26 11.32 -10.89
C SER A 654 9.29 12.48 -9.89
N CYS A 655 10.23 13.42 -10.08
CA CYS A 655 10.24 14.72 -9.41
C CYS A 655 9.52 15.79 -10.24
N TYR A 656 9.15 16.91 -9.60
CA TYR A 656 8.46 18.03 -10.24
C TYR A 656 9.17 19.38 -9.95
N SER A 657 8.74 20.46 -10.62
CA SER A 657 9.41 21.75 -10.52
C SER A 657 9.33 22.38 -9.13
N ALA A 658 8.34 22.01 -8.32
CA ALA A 658 8.22 22.42 -6.92
C ALA A 658 9.25 21.75 -5.99
N THR A 659 9.87 20.65 -6.40
CA THR A 659 10.77 19.87 -5.54
C THR A 659 12.02 20.67 -5.18
N ALA A 660 12.73 21.23 -6.17
CA ALA A 660 13.98 21.95 -5.92
C ALA A 660 13.80 23.16 -4.98
N PRO A 661 12.77 24.03 -5.14
CA PRO A 661 12.51 25.12 -4.20
C PRO A 661 12.15 24.71 -2.77
N ALA A 662 11.63 23.50 -2.55
CA ALA A 662 11.31 23.00 -1.21
C ALA A 662 12.54 22.54 -0.40
N LEU A 663 13.58 22.02 -1.07
CA LEU A 663 14.75 21.40 -0.42
C LEU A 663 15.52 22.29 0.57
N PRO A 664 15.71 23.60 0.34
CA PRO A 664 16.38 24.46 1.32
C PRO A 664 15.64 24.53 2.66
N PHE A 665 14.31 24.47 2.67
CA PHE A 665 13.52 24.48 3.90
C PHE A 665 13.64 23.16 4.66
N LEU A 666 13.61 22.04 3.94
CA LEU A 666 13.84 20.71 4.51
C LEU A 666 15.23 20.62 5.15
N THR A 667 16.25 21.19 4.49
CA THR A 667 17.61 21.29 5.05
C THR A 667 17.62 22.11 6.34
N ARG A 668 16.93 23.25 6.39
CA ARG A 668 16.82 24.08 7.61
C ARG A 668 16.13 23.31 8.74
N MET A 669 15.08 22.56 8.45
CA MET A 669 14.42 21.67 9.43
C MET A 669 15.41 20.67 10.02
N ILE A 670 16.18 19.97 9.17
CA ILE A 670 17.19 18.99 9.60
C ILE A 670 18.23 19.62 10.53
N VAL A 671 18.82 20.75 10.13
CA VAL A 671 19.95 21.36 10.88
C VAL A 671 19.51 22.20 12.08
N SER A 672 18.21 22.46 12.24
CA SER A 672 17.67 23.27 13.34
C SER A 672 17.88 22.64 14.72
N GLY A 673 18.02 21.31 14.77
CA GLY A 673 17.98 20.53 16.01
C GLY A 673 16.58 20.38 16.61
N ALA A 674 15.54 20.93 15.99
CA ALA A 674 14.16 20.89 16.47
C ALA A 674 13.45 19.56 16.20
N LEU A 675 13.93 18.80 15.21
CA LEU A 675 13.36 17.50 14.86
C LEU A 675 14.10 16.37 15.60
N PRO A 676 13.42 15.36 16.17
CA PRO A 676 14.04 14.12 16.66
C PRO A 676 14.72 13.33 15.55
N ALA A 677 15.69 12.48 15.91
CA ALA A 677 16.50 11.70 14.98
C ALA A 677 15.68 10.87 13.97
N ARG A 678 14.51 10.34 14.36
CA ARG A 678 13.65 9.59 13.44
C ARG A 678 13.12 10.46 12.29
N GLN A 679 12.65 11.66 12.62
CA GLN A 679 12.12 12.60 11.64
C GLN A 679 13.25 13.12 10.73
N ARG A 680 14.43 13.38 11.30
CA ARG A 680 15.61 13.73 10.47
C ARG A 680 16.01 12.59 9.54
N LEU A 681 16.00 11.33 10.00
CA LEU A 681 16.26 10.16 9.15
C LEU A 681 15.30 10.11 7.96
N ASP A 682 13.99 10.31 8.20
CA ASP A 682 13.00 10.33 7.13
C ASP A 682 13.32 11.41 6.07
N LEU A 683 13.68 12.63 6.50
CA LEU A 683 14.08 13.70 5.58
C LEU A 683 15.38 13.40 4.82
N TYR A 684 16.40 12.83 5.48
CA TYR A 684 17.64 12.43 4.82
C TYR A 684 17.41 11.37 3.75
N VAL A 685 16.52 10.41 4.02
CA VAL A 685 16.13 9.37 3.05
C VAL A 685 15.49 9.99 1.82
N TRP A 686 14.58 10.95 2.01
CA TRP A 686 13.96 11.66 0.89
C TRP A 686 14.94 12.53 0.10
N LEU A 687 15.87 13.21 0.77
CA LEU A 687 16.95 13.94 0.08
C LEU A 687 17.84 13.02 -0.75
N LEU A 688 18.15 11.82 -0.25
CA LEU A 688 18.89 10.80 -1.01
C LEU A 688 18.11 10.36 -2.26
N ILE A 689 16.82 10.03 -2.11
CA ILE A 689 15.94 9.63 -3.22
C ILE A 689 15.85 10.75 -4.27
N ALA A 690 15.63 11.99 -3.85
CA ALA A 690 15.50 13.14 -4.73
C ALA A 690 16.81 13.42 -5.50
N ALA A 691 17.96 13.32 -4.83
CA ALA A 691 19.27 13.49 -5.45
C ALA A 691 19.57 12.42 -6.51
N ASP A 692 19.10 11.19 -6.30
CA ASP A 692 19.33 10.06 -7.21
C ASP A 692 18.52 10.14 -8.51
N ARG A 693 17.40 10.86 -8.52
CA ARG A 693 16.53 11.00 -9.72
C ARG A 693 17.28 11.51 -10.95
N TRP A 694 18.37 12.24 -10.75
CA TRP A 694 19.26 12.65 -11.84
C TRP A 694 19.98 11.45 -12.48
N ALA A 695 20.59 10.57 -11.68
CA ALA A 695 21.26 9.37 -12.16
C ALA A 695 20.26 8.36 -12.77
N ASP A 696 19.11 8.18 -12.13
CA ASP A 696 18.00 7.36 -12.64
C ASP A 696 17.53 7.85 -14.02
N SER A 697 17.32 9.17 -14.17
CA SER A 697 16.95 9.78 -15.45
C SER A 697 18.03 9.64 -16.53
N LEU A 698 19.31 9.74 -16.18
CA LEU A 698 20.42 9.52 -17.11
C LEU A 698 20.47 8.07 -17.60
N LEU A 699 20.31 7.11 -16.69
CA LEU A 699 20.32 5.69 -17.02
C LEU A 699 19.11 5.33 -17.89
N GLY A 700 17.94 5.90 -17.62
CA GLY A 700 16.75 5.74 -18.45
C GLY A 700 16.89 6.30 -19.88
N ASP A 701 17.69 7.36 -20.06
CA ASP A 701 17.93 7.96 -21.38
C ASP A 701 19.06 7.29 -22.20
N ALA A 702 19.90 6.49 -21.55
CA ALA A 702 21.19 6.10 -22.11
C ALA A 702 21.09 5.41 -23.49
N ASP A 703 20.16 4.47 -23.63
CA ASP A 703 20.00 3.74 -24.89
C ASP A 703 19.47 4.62 -26.03
N ARG A 704 18.57 5.57 -25.73
CA ARG A 704 18.05 6.51 -26.72
C ARG A 704 19.17 7.41 -27.25
N ALA A 705 20.00 7.93 -26.35
CA ALA A 705 21.11 8.80 -26.70
C ALA A 705 22.15 8.09 -27.58
N VAL A 706 22.52 6.84 -27.26
CA VAL A 706 23.45 6.03 -28.05
C VAL A 706 22.96 5.85 -29.49
N VAL A 707 21.67 5.53 -29.65
CA VAL A 707 21.05 5.36 -30.97
C VAL A 707 21.03 6.67 -31.77
N GLN A 708 20.81 7.79 -31.10
CA GLN A 708 20.77 9.12 -31.75
C GLN A 708 22.16 9.74 -31.95
N GLY A 709 23.24 9.05 -31.56
CA GLY A 709 24.61 9.57 -31.67
C GLY A 709 24.93 10.71 -30.71
N GLY A 710 24.23 10.79 -29.58
CA GLY A 710 24.39 11.79 -28.54
C GLY A 710 24.88 11.22 -27.20
N LEU A 711 24.91 12.08 -26.18
CA LEU A 711 25.11 11.69 -24.79
C LEU A 711 23.76 11.63 -24.06
N PRO A 712 23.60 10.79 -23.03
CA PRO A 712 22.39 10.75 -22.21
C PRO A 712 22.16 12.12 -21.56
N ILE A 713 20.92 12.59 -21.60
CA ILE A 713 20.49 13.88 -21.04
C ILE A 713 19.42 13.60 -19.98
N PRO A 714 19.63 14.02 -18.71
CA PRO A 714 18.61 13.89 -17.69
C PRO A 714 17.47 14.86 -17.95
N ALA A 715 16.29 14.59 -17.38
CA ALA A 715 15.22 15.57 -17.35
C ALA A 715 15.69 16.84 -16.60
N THR A 716 15.39 18.02 -17.14
CA THR A 716 15.94 19.29 -16.63
C THR A 716 15.66 19.52 -15.14
N TRP A 717 14.46 19.15 -14.68
CA TRP A 717 14.08 19.31 -13.28
C TRP A 717 14.80 18.35 -12.32
N THR A 718 15.26 17.17 -12.78
CA THR A 718 16.03 16.26 -11.91
C THR A 718 17.45 16.78 -11.70
N GLU A 719 18.01 17.46 -12.70
CA GLU A 719 19.29 18.18 -12.57
C GLU A 719 19.18 19.33 -11.58
N ASP A 720 18.14 20.18 -11.68
CA ASP A 720 17.92 21.28 -10.73
C ASP A 720 17.80 20.77 -9.28
N VAL A 721 17.03 19.69 -9.07
CA VAL A 721 16.90 19.03 -7.77
C VAL A 721 18.25 18.55 -7.25
N HIS A 722 19.02 17.85 -8.08
CA HIS A 722 20.35 17.34 -7.71
C HIS A 722 21.31 18.49 -7.34
N LEU A 723 21.34 19.55 -8.14
CA LEU A 723 22.19 20.72 -7.85
C LEU A 723 21.81 21.40 -6.53
N VAL A 724 20.52 21.59 -6.25
CA VAL A 724 20.07 22.21 -4.99
C VAL A 724 20.40 21.34 -3.78
N VAL A 725 20.26 20.01 -3.86
CA VAL A 725 20.72 19.12 -2.78
C VAL A 725 22.22 19.26 -2.57
N GLY A 726 23.00 19.30 -3.65
CA GLY A 726 24.45 19.54 -3.62
C GLY A 726 24.83 20.84 -2.90
N ASP A 727 24.11 21.93 -3.17
CA ASP A 727 24.33 23.23 -2.51
C ASP A 727 24.05 23.19 -1.00
N GLN A 728 23.05 22.40 -0.58
CA GLN A 728 22.71 22.21 0.83
C GLN A 728 23.63 21.24 1.56
N LEU A 729 24.36 20.39 0.83
CA LEU A 729 25.10 19.26 1.39
C LEU A 729 26.14 19.68 2.42
N SER A 730 26.83 20.80 2.21
CA SER A 730 27.82 21.30 3.18
C SER A 730 27.26 21.52 4.59
N ARG A 731 25.98 21.92 4.70
CA ARG A 731 25.27 22.11 5.98
C ARG A 731 24.85 20.77 6.58
N LEU A 732 24.33 19.87 5.75
CA LEU A 732 23.95 18.51 6.15
C LEU A 732 25.15 17.73 6.71
N LEU A 733 26.29 17.75 6.02
CA LEU A 733 27.52 17.07 6.44
C LEU A 733 28.06 17.57 7.78
N SER A 734 27.77 18.81 8.17
CA SER A 734 28.18 19.35 9.47
C SER A 734 27.53 18.64 10.65
N GLN A 735 26.41 17.94 10.44
CA GLN A 735 25.69 17.20 11.47
C GLN A 735 26.28 15.80 11.73
N TRP A 736 27.28 15.36 10.97
CA TRP A 736 27.81 14.00 11.04
C TRP A 736 28.10 13.52 12.47
N GLU A 737 28.77 14.34 13.29
CA GLU A 737 29.17 13.95 14.64
C GLU A 737 28.03 13.90 15.65
N THR A 738 26.93 14.62 15.39
CA THR A 738 25.76 14.68 16.26
C THR A 738 24.70 13.65 15.89
N GLU A 739 24.71 13.16 14.65
CA GLU A 739 23.70 12.22 14.16
C GLU A 739 23.94 10.78 14.65
N PRO A 740 22.89 9.96 14.82
CA PRO A 740 23.04 8.54 15.17
C PRO A 740 23.49 7.69 13.96
N PRO A 741 23.95 6.44 14.18
CA PRO A 741 24.46 5.56 13.12
C PRO A 741 23.53 5.39 11.91
N ALA A 742 22.22 5.23 12.12
CA ALA A 742 21.27 5.11 11.00
C ALA A 742 21.25 6.36 10.10
N VAL A 743 21.31 7.55 10.70
CA VAL A 743 21.34 8.81 9.94
C VAL A 743 22.71 9.01 9.27
N ARG A 744 23.82 8.70 9.96
CA ARG A 744 25.17 8.76 9.36
C ARG A 744 25.30 7.85 8.14
N PHE A 745 24.64 6.68 8.15
CA PHE A 745 24.63 5.77 7.01
C PHE A 745 23.99 6.42 5.78
N VAL A 746 22.79 7.01 5.92
CA VAL A 746 22.12 7.72 4.83
C VAL A 746 22.91 8.94 4.39
N LEU A 747 23.47 9.69 5.35
CA LEU A 747 24.30 10.85 5.07
C LEU A 747 25.59 10.48 4.31
N ALA A 748 26.19 9.32 4.60
CA ALA A 748 27.32 8.79 3.84
C ALA A 748 26.91 8.45 2.40
N CYS A 749 25.74 7.82 2.21
CA CYS A 749 25.22 7.52 0.88
C CYS A 749 24.95 8.80 0.09
N LEU A 750 24.33 9.79 0.73
CA LEU A 750 24.07 11.09 0.12
C LEU A 750 25.38 11.81 -0.25
N ALA A 751 26.38 11.79 0.63
CA ALA A 751 27.69 12.39 0.39
C ALA A 751 28.40 11.79 -0.82
N ALA A 752 28.22 10.50 -1.07
CA ALA A 752 28.83 9.79 -2.20
C ALA A 752 28.23 10.17 -3.56
N LEU A 753 26.98 10.64 -3.59
CA LEU A 753 26.40 11.24 -4.81
C LEU A 753 27.08 12.56 -5.20
N TYR A 754 27.82 13.19 -4.27
CA TYR A 754 28.54 14.45 -4.48
C TYR A 754 29.99 14.35 -3.99
N PRO A 755 30.88 13.62 -4.68
CA PRO A 755 32.23 13.31 -4.20
C PRO A 755 33.04 14.53 -3.77
N HIS A 756 32.90 15.68 -4.45
CA HIS A 756 33.55 16.93 -4.08
C HIS A 756 33.21 17.41 -2.66
N HIS A 757 31.95 17.29 -2.26
CA HIS A 757 31.48 17.60 -0.91
C HIS A 757 31.80 16.47 0.06
N GLY A 758 31.57 15.21 -0.36
CA GLY A 758 31.74 14.03 0.48
C GLY A 758 33.16 13.82 0.99
N ARG A 759 34.19 14.27 0.26
CA ARG A 759 35.60 14.21 0.72
C ARG A 759 35.82 14.84 2.09
N ARG A 760 34.98 15.78 2.52
CA ARG A 760 35.05 16.40 3.85
C ARG A 760 34.78 15.42 5.00
N ILE A 761 34.05 14.34 4.73
CA ILE A 761 33.73 13.29 5.70
C ILE A 761 34.28 11.92 5.28
N GLY A 762 35.17 11.86 4.29
CA GLY A 762 35.67 10.60 3.72
C GLY A 762 36.35 9.68 4.74
N ASP A 763 37.14 10.26 5.65
CA ASP A 763 37.78 9.51 6.73
C ASP A 763 36.74 8.92 7.70
N GLN A 764 35.68 9.67 8.00
CA GLN A 764 34.59 9.19 8.85
C GLN A 764 33.75 8.09 8.18
N ILE A 765 33.49 8.21 6.87
CA ILE A 765 32.84 7.16 6.09
C ILE A 765 33.72 5.91 6.10
N THR A 766 35.03 6.05 5.88
CA THR A 766 36.00 4.95 5.94
C THR A 766 35.97 4.25 7.30
N HIS A 767 35.98 5.01 8.40
CA HIS A 767 35.90 4.46 9.75
C HIS A 767 34.57 3.70 9.98
N MET A 768 33.46 4.24 9.50
CA MET A 768 32.15 3.59 9.60
C MET A 768 32.09 2.32 8.75
N ALA A 769 32.63 2.34 7.52
CA ALA A 769 32.74 1.17 6.65
C ALA A 769 33.52 0.03 7.32
N GLN A 770 34.64 0.34 7.99
CA GLN A 770 35.41 -0.63 8.77
C GLN A 770 34.61 -1.23 9.92
N LYS A 771 33.81 -0.41 10.63
CA LYS A 771 32.96 -0.87 11.74
C LYS A 771 31.88 -1.86 11.31
N PHE A 772 31.35 -1.69 10.10
CA PHE A 772 30.30 -2.54 9.52
C PHE A 772 30.85 -3.54 8.49
N HIS A 773 32.17 -3.74 8.44
CA HIS A 773 32.81 -4.60 7.45
C HIS A 773 32.21 -6.02 7.43
N GLY A 774 31.94 -6.55 6.23
CA GLY A 774 31.35 -7.88 6.05
C GLY A 774 29.85 -7.96 6.33
N THR A 775 29.17 -6.82 6.51
CA THR A 775 27.71 -6.74 6.67
C THR A 775 27.09 -6.01 5.48
N GLN A 776 25.77 -6.13 5.31
CA GLN A 776 25.06 -5.47 4.22
C GLN A 776 25.24 -3.93 4.25
N PRO A 777 25.04 -3.21 5.38
CA PRO A 777 25.40 -1.79 5.47
C PRO A 777 26.88 -1.50 5.19
N GLY A 778 27.77 -2.43 5.53
CA GLY A 778 29.20 -2.30 5.24
C GLY A 778 29.50 -2.25 3.75
N ALA A 779 28.81 -3.05 2.93
CA ALA A 779 28.99 -3.04 1.48
C ALA A 779 28.62 -1.67 0.88
N TYR A 780 27.49 -1.08 1.29
CA TYR A 780 27.10 0.27 0.87
C TYR A 780 28.06 1.35 1.33
N LEU A 781 28.58 1.25 2.56
CA LEU A 781 29.55 2.20 3.07
C LEU A 781 30.89 2.11 2.31
N LEU A 782 31.29 0.91 1.85
CA LEU A 782 32.46 0.74 0.98
C LEU A 782 32.22 1.33 -0.42
N LEU A 783 31.02 1.19 -0.97
CA LEU A 783 30.64 1.84 -2.23
C LEU A 783 30.66 3.37 -2.10
N ALA A 784 30.07 3.88 -1.02
CA ALA A 784 30.06 5.30 -0.71
C ALA A 784 31.49 5.86 -0.54
N GLU A 785 32.35 5.13 0.17
CA GLU A 785 33.75 5.49 0.36
C GLU A 785 34.52 5.52 -0.97
N ALA A 786 34.38 4.49 -1.83
CA ALA A 786 35.01 4.47 -3.15
C ALA A 786 34.58 5.67 -4.02
N LEU A 787 33.28 5.98 -4.05
CA LEU A 787 32.74 7.14 -4.77
C LEU A 787 33.28 8.47 -4.25
N VAL A 788 33.33 8.65 -2.92
CA VAL A 788 33.88 9.86 -2.29
C VAL A 788 35.36 10.05 -2.62
N HIS A 789 36.12 8.96 -2.66
CA HIS A 789 37.53 8.96 -3.04
C HIS A 789 37.76 9.00 -4.55
N THR A 790 36.70 9.05 -5.36
CA THR A 790 36.76 9.05 -6.83
C THR A 790 37.56 7.85 -7.38
N ASP A 791 37.42 6.70 -6.71
CA ASP A 791 38.00 5.43 -7.12
C ASP A 791 36.97 4.64 -7.94
N ASP A 792 36.87 4.99 -9.22
CA ASP A 792 35.86 4.46 -10.14
C ASP A 792 35.97 2.94 -10.31
N ASP A 793 37.20 2.39 -10.38
CA ASP A 793 37.43 0.95 -10.53
C ASP A 793 36.87 0.19 -9.31
N ARG A 794 37.14 0.70 -8.10
CA ARG A 794 36.63 0.11 -6.87
C ARG A 794 35.13 0.33 -6.70
N ALA A 795 34.61 1.51 -7.06
CA ALA A 795 33.18 1.80 -7.01
C ALA A 795 32.40 0.86 -7.93
N LEU A 796 32.89 0.63 -9.16
CA LEU A 796 32.30 -0.30 -10.09
C LEU A 796 32.34 -1.74 -9.56
N ALA A 797 33.47 -2.18 -9.01
CA ALA A 797 33.60 -3.52 -8.44
C ALA A 797 32.61 -3.74 -7.28
N VAL A 798 32.54 -2.82 -6.32
CA VAL A 798 31.62 -2.94 -5.17
C VAL A 798 30.16 -2.84 -5.60
N ALA A 799 29.83 -1.94 -6.54
CA ALA A 799 28.47 -1.85 -7.08
C ALA A 799 28.03 -3.14 -7.79
N THR A 800 28.94 -3.77 -8.54
CA THR A 800 28.73 -5.06 -9.20
C THR A 800 28.44 -6.15 -8.17
N ASP A 801 29.24 -6.22 -7.10
CA ASP A 801 29.03 -7.17 -6.01
C ASP A 801 27.68 -6.93 -5.33
N ILE A 802 27.33 -5.68 -5.02
CA ILE A 802 26.05 -5.29 -4.41
C ILE A 802 24.88 -5.77 -5.27
N ILE A 803 24.86 -5.44 -6.56
CA ILE A 803 23.77 -5.81 -7.47
C ILE A 803 23.55 -7.33 -7.50
N ALA A 804 24.65 -8.10 -7.51
CA ALA A 804 24.59 -9.54 -7.66
C ALA A 804 23.75 -10.21 -6.56
N TRP A 805 23.70 -9.64 -5.34
CA TRP A 805 22.89 -10.15 -4.24
C TRP A 805 21.65 -9.30 -3.90
N GLU A 806 21.62 -8.00 -4.22
CA GLU A 806 20.51 -7.06 -3.94
C GLU A 806 19.28 -7.35 -4.80
N THR A 807 19.47 -7.16 -6.09
CA THR A 807 18.39 -7.16 -7.05
C THR A 807 18.05 -8.58 -7.42
N ASN A 808 18.90 -9.55 -7.05
CA ASN A 808 18.97 -10.84 -7.71
C ASN A 808 18.89 -10.55 -9.23
N HIS A 809 19.73 -9.66 -9.79
CA HIS A 809 19.81 -9.40 -11.23
C HIS A 809 21.28 -9.37 -11.66
N ASP A 810 21.55 -9.78 -12.89
CA ASP A 810 22.87 -9.58 -13.51
C ASP A 810 22.99 -8.09 -13.92
N PRO A 811 24.07 -7.39 -13.50
CA PRO A 811 24.23 -5.93 -13.55
C PRO A 811 24.31 -5.31 -14.94
N GLY A 812 24.12 -6.07 -16.03
CA GLY A 812 24.31 -5.57 -17.40
C GLY A 812 23.44 -4.36 -17.81
N TRP A 813 22.45 -3.94 -17.00
CA TRP A 813 21.76 -2.67 -17.21
C TRP A 813 22.62 -1.45 -16.79
N LEU A 814 23.58 -1.64 -15.89
CA LEU A 814 24.64 -0.67 -15.60
C LEU A 814 25.62 -0.49 -16.74
N ASP A 815 25.63 -1.35 -17.76
CA ASP A 815 26.51 -1.19 -18.92
C ASP A 815 26.03 -0.10 -19.89
N ALA A 816 25.03 0.70 -19.49
CA ALA A 816 24.56 1.89 -20.17
C ALA A 816 25.72 2.71 -20.76
N ALA A 817 25.83 2.71 -22.09
CA ALA A 817 26.90 3.40 -22.79
C ALA A 817 26.69 4.91 -22.69
N GLY A 818 27.78 5.67 -22.49
CA GLY A 818 27.72 7.13 -22.32
C GLY A 818 27.36 7.61 -20.91
N VAL A 819 27.11 6.72 -19.95
CA VAL A 819 26.89 7.08 -18.53
C VAL A 819 28.18 6.85 -17.72
N THR A 820 28.50 7.77 -16.80
CA THR A 820 29.71 7.70 -15.97
C THR A 820 29.62 6.60 -14.90
N ILE A 821 30.77 6.06 -14.48
CA ILE A 821 30.83 5.07 -13.39
C ILE A 821 30.23 5.65 -12.09
N PRO A 822 30.55 6.90 -11.68
CA PRO A 822 29.93 7.49 -10.50
C PRO A 822 28.40 7.55 -10.54
N ALA A 823 27.79 7.85 -11.69
CA ALA A 823 26.32 7.90 -11.80
C ALA A 823 25.71 6.49 -11.65
N LYS A 824 26.31 5.49 -12.29
CA LYS A 824 25.91 4.07 -12.18
C LYS A 824 26.01 3.57 -10.75
N ALA A 825 27.18 3.74 -10.14
CA ALA A 825 27.45 3.33 -8.77
C ALA A 825 26.62 4.12 -7.75
N GLY A 826 26.38 5.41 -7.97
CA GLY A 826 25.49 6.23 -7.15
C GLY A 826 24.06 5.72 -7.14
N HIS A 827 23.54 5.31 -8.29
CA HIS A 827 22.21 4.73 -8.39
C HIS A 827 22.08 3.38 -7.68
N VAL A 828 23.09 2.51 -7.79
CA VAL A 828 23.15 1.26 -7.00
C VAL A 828 23.19 1.55 -5.50
N LEU A 829 23.99 2.53 -5.11
CA LEU A 829 24.13 2.93 -3.72
C LEU A 829 22.78 3.36 -3.15
N THR A 830 22.03 4.19 -3.88
CA THR A 830 20.73 4.69 -3.42
C THR A 830 19.68 3.58 -3.33
N ASP A 831 19.45 2.84 -4.43
CA ASP A 831 18.43 1.78 -4.46
C ASP A 831 18.67 0.73 -3.37
N GLY A 832 19.92 0.32 -3.20
CA GLY A 832 20.27 -0.69 -2.21
C GLY A 832 20.37 -0.20 -0.77
N ALA A 833 20.78 1.06 -0.54
CA ALA A 833 20.80 1.63 0.81
C ALA A 833 19.40 1.73 1.42
N LEU A 834 18.37 2.02 0.60
CA LEU A 834 16.97 2.04 1.05
C LEU A 834 16.50 0.66 1.52
N ARG A 835 16.87 -0.40 0.79
CA ARG A 835 16.57 -1.79 1.20
C ARG A 835 17.34 -2.21 2.45
N ALA A 836 18.58 -1.76 2.60
CA ALA A 836 19.36 -2.02 3.80
C ALA A 836 18.70 -1.44 5.06
N LEU A 837 18.07 -0.27 4.97
CA LEU A 837 17.33 0.36 6.07
C LEU A 837 16.00 -0.35 6.40
N SER A 838 15.31 -0.92 5.40
CA SER A 838 14.03 -1.60 5.62
C SER A 838 14.15 -2.93 6.36
N THR A 839 15.34 -3.49 6.47
CA THR A 839 15.60 -4.75 7.22
C THR A 839 15.76 -4.55 8.73
N THR A 840 15.81 -3.30 9.19
CA THR A 840 15.86 -2.96 10.62
C THR A 840 14.48 -2.57 11.14
N ASP A 841 13.75 -3.57 11.66
CA ASP A 841 12.56 -3.41 12.53
C ASP A 841 12.89 -2.67 13.83
#